data_AF-A0A2P7TG51-F1
#
_entry.id   AF-A0A2P7TG51-F1
#
_cell.length_a   1.000
_cell.length_b   1.000
_cell.length_c   1.000
_cell.angle_alpha   90.00
_cell.angle_beta   90.00
_cell.angle_gamma   90.00
#
_symmetry.space_group_name_H-M   'P 1'
#
loop_
_entity.id
_entity.type
_entity.pdbx_description
1 polymer ?
#
loop_
_entity_poly.entity_id
_entity_poly.type
_entity_poly.pdbx_seq_one_letter_code
_entity_poly.pdbx_strand_id
1 'polypeptide(L)'
;MKYKNIREEELKNKVGADWFKHFDTTEILGNIDFTVFPKQDSFFGRTPLLWAEAKTGDFDVPAMFVQLVLTIGKARTFDKTLPPAFLGAFDFKKIAFVPYISVQDIFYLNDFNWNVTPSNHETKEFKLIKQRIEDTLRQNTYVYDYQKDEKELKIFIANNIAKATETSKIKIDKNNFIPIYLRWLEIVKPIIDVNWDDLKKANILDSDFYLADLFVDDKDTHIIADDSTIRDSLFVVFQNQGYKIAKENIKQMFDAAISIRHKETYQQFWKRYKRPPIKEFQGYIIERRDLLVPQDIRERKGAFFTPRQWVELSQKYLADYLGENWQEEYYVWDCAAGTGNLLAGLTNKYHIWASTLDQADVKVMHERIEHGANLLENHVFQFDFLNDDFSKLPQGLQDIINDPEKRKKLVIYINPPYAEATTARTIKGTGENKANTSNANKTYEMYKSRIGKASNELFTQFLVRIYAEIPNSIIANFSKLKNLQSSNFKDFRQFFQAKLEKIFLVPSDTFDNVKGKFPIGFFVWNSSQKEIFKEIVSDVFGKNQNFIGTKTISGELDKTINKWIKSFNDTKNPQIGLIVSCAPDFQHNIQLAILSNQQERYCFHITANNLIKTSIYYAVRKVIPATWLNDRDQFLYPNDGWKKDIEFQNDCLAYTLFSNNIQSKFGVNHWIPFTEQEVNAKEKFESNFMTNFINGKLKVENRKIDLFHNQNNEFPFPSTREAGVVNHSSEKRQFSDEATAVFNAARELWKYYHSQKVVNVNASFYDIREYFQGRNEKGRMNAKSTDKKYTELIDNLRENLNLLAEKIAPKIYEYEFLKQ
;
A
#
# COMPACT_ATOMS: atom_id res chain seq x y z
N MET A 1 29.30 28.84 -39.01
CA MET A 1 29.05 27.67 -38.13
C MET A 1 30.36 27.34 -37.46
N LYS A 2 30.41 27.45 -36.12
CA LYS A 2 31.58 27.13 -35.31
C LYS A 2 31.85 25.63 -35.29
N TYR A 3 30.79 24.82 -35.22
CA TYR A 3 30.86 23.36 -35.26
C TYR A 3 30.42 22.85 -36.63
N LYS A 4 31.02 21.76 -37.14
CA LYS A 4 30.68 21.18 -38.46
C LYS A 4 30.90 19.68 -38.46
N ASN A 5 30.01 18.92 -39.12
CA ASN A 5 30.13 17.48 -39.38
C ASN A 5 30.37 16.61 -38.13
N ILE A 6 29.77 16.98 -36.99
CA ILE A 6 29.86 16.22 -35.74
C ILE A 6 28.48 15.71 -35.32
N ARG A 7 28.44 14.66 -34.51
CA ARG A 7 27.17 14.14 -33.95
C ARG A 7 26.61 15.11 -32.91
N GLU A 8 25.30 15.05 -32.65
CA GLU A 8 24.64 15.90 -31.64
C GLU A 8 25.25 15.73 -30.24
N GLU A 9 25.57 14.49 -29.85
CA GLU A 9 26.29 14.20 -28.59
C GLU A 9 27.68 14.84 -28.52
N GLU A 10 28.40 14.86 -29.65
CA GLU A 10 29.69 15.55 -29.71
C GLU A 10 29.53 17.08 -29.64
N LEU A 11 28.44 17.62 -30.20
CA LEU A 11 28.09 19.03 -30.10
C LEU A 11 27.82 19.43 -28.64
N LYS A 12 26.99 18.66 -27.91
CA LYS A 12 26.67 18.91 -26.49
C LYS A 12 27.96 19.00 -25.66
N ASN A 13 28.87 18.04 -25.84
CA ASN A 13 30.16 18.02 -25.16
C ASN A 13 31.05 19.23 -25.50
N LYS A 14 31.13 19.62 -26.78
CA LYS A 14 31.93 20.79 -27.20
C LYS A 14 31.35 22.10 -26.70
N VAL A 15 30.02 22.25 -26.71
CA VAL A 15 29.36 23.45 -26.16
C VAL A 15 29.60 23.55 -24.65
N GLY A 16 29.51 22.43 -23.92
CA GLY A 16 29.88 22.36 -22.51
C GLY A 16 31.33 22.79 -22.25
N ALA A 17 32.29 22.25 -23.02
CA ALA A 17 33.71 22.55 -22.89
C ALA A 17 34.06 24.00 -23.26
N ASP A 18 33.49 24.53 -24.35
CA ASP A 18 33.84 25.84 -24.88
C ASP A 18 33.22 26.99 -24.08
N TRP A 19 31.99 26.82 -23.58
CA TRP A 19 31.19 27.91 -23.03
C TRP A 19 30.84 27.74 -21.55
N PHE A 20 30.76 26.50 -21.04
CA PHE A 20 30.31 26.19 -19.69
C PHE A 20 31.37 25.45 -18.84
N LYS A 21 32.66 25.53 -19.18
CA LYS A 21 33.76 24.81 -18.51
C LYS A 21 33.84 24.94 -16.98
N HIS A 22 33.28 26.02 -16.42
CA HIS A 22 33.26 26.29 -14.98
C HIS A 22 32.07 25.63 -14.25
N PHE A 23 31.14 25.03 -14.98
CA PHE A 23 29.95 24.34 -14.46
C PHE A 23 30.09 22.82 -14.61
N ASP A 24 29.17 22.07 -14.03
CA ASP A 24 28.94 20.67 -14.36
C ASP A 24 27.91 20.58 -15.49
N THR A 25 28.27 19.95 -16.59
CA THR A 25 27.40 19.72 -17.76
C THR A 25 27.26 18.23 -18.08
N THR A 26 27.58 17.36 -17.13
CA THR A 26 27.59 15.90 -17.30
C THR A 26 26.32 15.23 -16.77
N GLU A 27 25.60 15.91 -15.88
CA GLU A 27 24.33 15.44 -15.34
C GLU A 27 23.20 15.57 -16.38
N ILE A 28 22.40 14.52 -16.55
CA ILE A 28 21.28 14.50 -17.50
C ILE A 28 19.97 14.37 -16.72
N LEU A 29 19.03 15.28 -16.95
CA LEU A 29 17.71 15.28 -16.32
C LEU A 29 16.65 14.73 -17.29
N GLY A 30 16.37 13.43 -17.16
CA GLY A 30 15.38 12.75 -18.00
C GLY A 30 15.78 12.80 -19.48
N ASN A 31 14.90 13.34 -20.33
CA ASN A 31 15.12 13.47 -21.77
C ASN A 31 15.60 14.88 -22.18
N ILE A 32 16.02 15.72 -21.23
CA ILE A 32 16.58 17.04 -21.55
C ILE A 32 18.00 16.85 -22.09
N ASP A 33 18.25 17.38 -23.28
CA ASP A 33 19.48 17.17 -24.04
C ASP A 33 20.76 17.68 -23.36
N PHE A 34 20.67 18.82 -22.67
CA PHE A 34 21.83 19.46 -22.04
C PHE A 34 21.40 20.18 -20.77
N THR A 35 22.17 20.01 -19.70
CA THR A 35 21.95 20.74 -18.45
C THR A 35 23.23 21.40 -17.97
N VAL A 36 23.08 22.45 -17.17
CA VAL A 36 24.20 23.14 -16.52
C VAL A 36 23.89 23.20 -15.03
N PHE A 37 24.81 22.70 -14.21
CA PHE A 37 24.72 22.72 -12.74
C PHE A 37 25.95 23.41 -12.13
N PRO A 38 25.84 23.92 -10.89
CA PRO A 38 27.02 24.28 -10.11
C PRO A 38 27.94 23.07 -9.90
N LYS A 39 29.26 23.26 -9.86
CA LYS A 39 30.19 22.15 -9.53
C LYS A 39 30.15 21.73 -8.06
N GLN A 40 29.74 22.63 -7.17
CA GLN A 40 29.66 22.37 -5.74
C GLN A 40 28.22 22.04 -5.34
N ASP A 41 28.10 21.04 -4.47
CA ASP A 41 26.83 20.58 -3.91
C ASP A 41 26.34 21.50 -2.79
N SER A 42 25.01 21.60 -2.65
CA SER A 42 24.38 22.21 -1.46
C SER A 42 23.78 21.11 -0.58
N PHE A 43 23.47 21.43 0.68
CA PHE A 43 22.81 20.50 1.61
C PHE A 43 21.45 19.97 1.09
N PHE A 44 20.86 20.61 0.07
CA PHE A 44 19.60 20.21 -0.57
C PHE A 44 19.78 19.70 -2.01
N GLY A 45 21.02 19.34 -2.40
CA GLY A 45 21.38 18.98 -3.78
C GLY A 45 21.68 20.18 -4.68
N ARG A 46 21.95 19.94 -5.96
CA ARG A 46 22.28 20.99 -6.95
C ARG A 46 21.02 21.46 -7.66
N THR A 47 20.81 22.77 -7.70
CA THR A 47 19.77 23.39 -8.53
C THR A 47 20.29 23.55 -9.96
N PRO A 48 19.56 23.11 -10.99
CA PRO A 48 19.97 23.34 -12.37
C PRO A 48 19.97 24.84 -12.70
N LEU A 49 21.00 25.31 -13.39
CA LEU A 49 21.17 26.68 -13.86
C LEU A 49 20.62 26.89 -15.27
N LEU A 50 20.63 25.83 -16.09
CA LEU A 50 20.15 25.82 -17.47
C LEU A 50 19.62 24.44 -17.83
N TRP A 51 18.49 24.40 -18.52
CA TRP A 51 18.03 23.24 -19.31
C TRP A 51 18.02 23.65 -20.77
N ALA A 52 18.57 22.82 -21.65
CA ALA A 52 18.68 23.17 -23.05
C ALA A 52 18.44 22.01 -24.01
N GLU A 53 17.94 22.36 -25.20
CA GLU A 53 17.80 21.47 -26.35
C GLU A 53 18.96 21.68 -27.32
N ALA A 54 19.48 20.59 -27.90
CA ALA A 54 20.53 20.65 -28.91
C ALA A 54 20.02 20.16 -30.27
N LYS A 55 20.49 20.76 -31.37
CA LYS A 55 20.25 20.25 -32.73
C LYS A 55 21.48 20.36 -33.61
N THR A 56 21.63 19.44 -34.56
CA THR A 56 22.68 19.51 -35.58
C THR A 56 22.31 20.46 -36.73
N GLY A 57 23.28 21.21 -37.27
CA GLY A 57 23.07 22.12 -38.42
C GLY A 57 22.77 23.57 -38.04
N ASP A 58 22.12 24.33 -38.93
CA ASP A 58 21.52 25.66 -38.63
C ASP A 58 20.01 25.41 -38.44
N PHE A 59 19.58 25.19 -37.20
CA PHE A 59 18.19 24.84 -36.91
C PHE A 59 17.40 26.08 -36.47
N ASP A 60 16.08 26.06 -36.65
CA ASP A 60 15.22 27.15 -36.23
C ASP A 60 15.16 27.27 -34.70
N VAL A 61 15.49 28.45 -34.16
CA VAL A 61 15.61 28.66 -32.70
C VAL A 61 14.28 28.46 -31.97
N PRO A 62 13.15 29.08 -32.41
CA PRO A 62 11.84 28.82 -31.82
C PRO A 62 11.49 27.33 -31.78
N ALA A 63 11.70 26.59 -32.89
CA ALA A 63 11.40 25.16 -32.93
C ALA A 63 12.19 24.34 -31.89
N MET A 64 13.47 24.66 -31.66
CA MET A 64 14.27 24.00 -30.60
C MET A 64 13.71 24.28 -29.20
N PHE A 65 13.26 25.50 -28.93
CA PHE A 65 12.64 25.81 -27.64
C PHE A 65 11.28 25.13 -27.46
N VAL A 66 10.49 25.00 -28.53
CA VAL A 66 9.21 24.28 -28.47
C VAL A 66 9.44 22.82 -28.08
N GLN A 67 10.42 22.18 -28.71
CA GLN A 67 10.87 20.82 -28.37
C GLN A 67 11.27 20.70 -26.90
N LEU A 68 12.06 21.66 -26.38
CA LEU A 68 12.46 21.68 -24.97
C LEU A 68 11.27 21.79 -24.01
N VAL A 69 10.35 22.72 -24.28
CA VAL A 69 9.16 22.98 -23.44
C VAL A 69 8.23 21.76 -23.45
N LEU A 70 8.00 21.14 -24.62
CA LEU A 70 7.23 19.90 -24.71
C LEU A 70 7.90 18.77 -23.91
N THR A 71 9.22 18.65 -24.00
CA THR A 71 10.00 17.64 -23.25
C THR A 71 9.88 17.83 -21.74
N ILE A 72 10.05 19.06 -21.24
CA ILE A 72 9.90 19.42 -19.83
C ILE A 72 8.48 19.11 -19.33
N GLY A 73 7.46 19.50 -20.10
CA GLY A 73 6.07 19.34 -19.68
C GLY A 73 5.58 17.89 -19.74
N LYS A 74 5.99 17.12 -20.75
CA LYS A 74 5.69 15.68 -20.84
C LYS A 74 6.25 14.90 -19.66
N ALA A 75 7.49 15.19 -19.27
CA ALA A 75 8.12 14.55 -18.12
C ALA A 75 7.65 15.12 -16.76
N ARG A 76 6.92 16.24 -16.78
CA ARG A 76 6.59 17.08 -15.62
C ARG A 76 7.83 17.35 -14.76
N THR A 77 8.95 17.67 -15.40
CA THR A 77 10.25 17.85 -14.72
C THR A 77 10.17 18.91 -13.62
N PHE A 78 9.33 19.93 -13.81
CA PHE A 78 9.06 21.01 -12.86
C PHE A 78 8.36 20.58 -11.56
N ASP A 79 7.74 19.39 -11.52
CA ASP A 79 7.18 18.83 -10.29
C ASP A 79 8.24 18.11 -9.44
N LYS A 80 9.26 17.57 -10.10
CA LYS A 80 10.27 16.68 -9.49
C LYS A 80 11.57 17.41 -9.16
N THR A 81 11.89 18.46 -9.92
CA THR A 81 13.14 19.22 -9.82
C THR A 81 12.81 20.72 -9.90
N LEU A 82 13.54 21.55 -9.14
CA LEU A 82 13.40 23.00 -9.23
C LEU A 82 13.78 23.46 -10.65
N PRO A 83 12.97 24.27 -11.34
CA PRO A 83 13.32 24.74 -12.68
C PRO A 83 14.49 25.74 -12.65
N PRO A 84 15.30 25.81 -13.73
CA PRO A 84 16.38 26.78 -13.87
C PRO A 84 15.83 28.19 -14.11
N ALA A 85 16.68 29.21 -13.95
CA ALA A 85 16.30 30.58 -14.30
C ALA A 85 16.14 30.77 -15.82
N PHE A 86 16.87 30.01 -16.62
CA PHE A 86 16.86 30.07 -18.08
C PHE A 86 16.64 28.69 -18.71
N LEU A 87 15.94 28.70 -19.83
CA LEU A 87 15.97 27.65 -20.84
C LEU A 87 16.96 28.04 -21.94
N GLY A 88 17.59 27.06 -22.58
CA GLY A 88 18.53 27.25 -23.68
C GLY A 88 18.17 26.45 -24.92
N ALA A 89 18.66 26.89 -26.08
CA ALA A 89 18.59 26.11 -27.32
C ALA A 89 19.83 26.39 -28.16
N PHE A 90 20.49 25.35 -28.68
CA PHE A 90 21.72 25.55 -29.45
C PHE A 90 21.94 24.58 -30.61
N ASP A 91 22.71 25.04 -31.60
CA ASP A 91 23.07 24.26 -32.78
C ASP A 91 24.54 24.44 -33.21
N PHE A 92 24.89 24.23 -34.48
CA PHE A 92 26.28 24.37 -34.96
C PHE A 92 26.75 25.83 -35.08
N LYS A 93 25.84 26.79 -35.03
CA LYS A 93 26.10 28.20 -35.32
C LYS A 93 25.88 29.11 -34.13
N LYS A 94 24.85 28.84 -33.33
CA LYS A 94 24.34 29.77 -32.33
C LYS A 94 23.79 29.07 -31.09
N ILE A 95 23.68 29.84 -30.01
CA ILE A 95 22.95 29.50 -28.79
C ILE A 95 21.97 30.62 -28.45
N ALA A 96 20.81 30.25 -27.93
CA ALA A 96 19.79 31.18 -27.50
C ALA A 96 19.32 30.89 -26.07
N PHE A 97 18.82 31.91 -25.37
CA PHE A 97 18.30 31.79 -24.01
C PHE A 97 16.90 32.42 -23.88
N VAL A 98 16.05 31.79 -23.06
CA VAL A 98 14.73 32.31 -22.70
C VAL A 98 14.56 32.20 -21.19
N PRO A 99 14.16 33.27 -20.47
CA PRO A 99 13.86 33.17 -19.04
C PRO A 99 12.77 32.13 -18.79
N TYR A 100 12.97 31.19 -17.86
CA TYR A 100 11.97 30.15 -17.58
C TYR A 100 10.62 30.74 -17.20
N ILE A 101 10.63 31.85 -16.45
CA ILE A 101 9.43 32.56 -16.00
C ILE A 101 8.53 33.05 -17.14
N SER A 102 9.07 33.35 -18.33
CA SER A 102 8.27 33.87 -19.45
C SER A 102 7.44 32.79 -20.17
N VAL A 103 7.78 31.52 -19.91
CA VAL A 103 7.07 30.34 -20.42
C VAL A 103 6.50 29.49 -19.29
N GLN A 104 6.71 29.89 -18.04
CA GLN A 104 6.32 29.10 -16.87
C GLN A 104 4.83 28.83 -16.85
N ASP A 105 4.01 29.83 -17.22
CA ASP A 105 2.56 29.73 -17.29
C ASP A 105 2.09 28.62 -18.24
N ILE A 106 2.85 28.32 -19.30
CA ILE A 106 2.54 27.24 -20.25
C ILE A 106 2.47 25.89 -19.54
N PHE A 107 3.38 25.64 -18.59
CA PHE A 107 3.42 24.39 -17.82
C PHE A 107 2.20 24.20 -16.91
N TYR A 108 1.44 25.26 -16.68
CA TYR A 108 0.24 25.26 -15.86
C TYR A 108 -1.02 25.60 -16.67
N LEU A 109 -0.95 25.61 -18.00
CA LEU A 109 -2.13 25.73 -18.85
C LEU A 109 -2.99 24.47 -18.72
N ASN A 110 -4.23 24.68 -18.29
CA ASN A 110 -5.27 23.67 -18.35
C ASN A 110 -5.55 23.32 -19.82
N ASP A 111 -5.82 22.04 -20.13
CA ASP A 111 -6.02 21.52 -21.50
C ASP A 111 -4.78 21.57 -22.43
N PHE A 112 -3.54 21.59 -21.90
CA PHE A 112 -2.33 21.48 -22.73
C PHE A 112 -1.93 20.00 -22.97
N ASN A 113 -1.98 19.52 -24.22
CA ASN A 113 -1.59 18.15 -24.55
C ASN A 113 -0.05 17.99 -24.62
N TRP A 114 0.54 17.46 -23.54
CA TRP A 114 1.99 17.22 -23.46
C TRP A 114 2.50 16.01 -24.27
N ASN A 115 1.60 15.18 -24.80
CA ASN A 115 1.98 14.01 -25.60
C ASN A 115 2.13 14.31 -27.09
N VAL A 116 2.01 15.58 -27.51
CA VAL A 116 2.22 16.02 -28.88
C VAL A 116 3.64 15.69 -29.33
N THR A 117 3.77 15.07 -30.51
CA THR A 117 5.07 14.82 -31.14
C THR A 117 5.71 16.16 -31.51
N PRO A 118 6.92 16.46 -31.02
CA PRO A 118 7.57 17.75 -31.27
C PRO A 118 7.90 18.05 -32.74
N SER A 119 7.98 17.02 -33.59
CA SER A 119 8.15 17.18 -35.04
C SER A 119 6.85 17.57 -35.77
N ASN A 120 5.69 17.55 -35.10
CA ASN A 120 4.42 17.95 -35.67
C ASN A 120 4.14 19.43 -35.41
N HIS A 121 4.60 20.26 -36.34
CA HIS A 121 4.52 21.72 -36.23
C HIS A 121 3.10 22.29 -36.40
N GLU A 122 2.12 21.46 -36.77
CA GLU A 122 0.76 21.90 -37.07
C GLU A 122 -0.17 21.93 -35.86
N THR A 123 0.23 21.33 -34.74
CA THR A 123 -0.58 21.23 -33.53
C THR A 123 -0.81 22.60 -32.87
N LYS A 124 -1.91 22.71 -32.13
CA LYS A 124 -2.26 23.92 -31.39
C LYS A 124 -1.22 24.23 -30.32
N GLU A 125 -0.75 23.21 -29.63
CA GLU A 125 0.28 23.26 -28.58
C GLU A 125 1.60 23.76 -29.14
N PHE A 126 2.04 23.22 -30.28
CA PHE A 126 3.28 23.65 -30.93
C PHE A 126 3.19 25.12 -31.35
N LYS A 127 2.10 25.52 -32.01
CA LYS A 127 1.89 26.91 -32.45
C LYS A 127 1.83 27.87 -31.26
N LEU A 128 1.17 27.49 -30.16
CA LEU A 128 1.07 28.29 -28.94
C LEU A 128 2.43 28.52 -28.29
N ILE A 129 3.22 27.45 -28.07
CA ILE A 129 4.56 27.59 -27.52
C ILE A 129 5.43 28.41 -28.46
N LYS A 130 5.39 28.11 -29.77
CA LYS A 130 6.21 28.79 -30.77
C LYS A 130 5.95 30.29 -30.77
N GLN A 131 4.68 30.70 -30.77
CA GLN A 131 4.30 32.10 -30.70
C GLN A 131 4.83 32.77 -29.43
N ARG A 132 4.67 32.14 -28.25
CA ARG A 132 5.17 32.70 -26.99
C ARG A 132 6.70 32.86 -26.99
N ILE A 133 7.42 31.87 -27.53
CA ILE A 133 8.88 31.91 -27.65
C ILE A 133 9.30 33.03 -28.61
N GLU A 134 8.67 33.14 -29.78
CA GLU A 134 8.97 34.20 -30.75
C GLU A 134 8.74 35.60 -30.15
N ASP A 135 7.62 35.81 -29.45
CA ASP A 135 7.32 37.06 -28.77
C ASP A 135 8.38 37.38 -27.70
N THR A 136 8.79 36.36 -26.93
CA THR A 136 9.83 36.52 -25.89
C THR A 136 11.18 36.88 -26.49
N LEU A 137 11.58 36.21 -27.57
CA LEU A 137 12.85 36.46 -28.26
C LEU A 137 12.89 37.83 -28.96
N ARG A 138 11.73 38.35 -29.42
CA ARG A 138 11.61 39.72 -29.95
C ARG A 138 11.75 40.77 -28.86
N GLN A 139 11.18 40.53 -27.68
CA GLN A 139 11.27 41.45 -26.55
C GLN A 139 12.65 41.43 -25.90
N ASN A 140 13.32 40.26 -25.87
CA ASN A 140 14.65 40.10 -25.32
C ASN A 140 15.53 39.30 -26.29
N THR A 141 16.44 39.99 -26.98
CA THR A 141 17.34 39.32 -27.93
C THR A 141 18.51 38.64 -27.21
N TYR A 142 18.32 37.38 -26.84
CA TYR A 142 19.36 36.52 -26.26
C TYR A 142 19.81 35.43 -27.24
N VAL A 143 20.03 35.78 -28.50
CA VAL A 143 20.55 34.86 -29.52
C VAL A 143 21.97 35.28 -29.86
N TYR A 144 22.92 34.36 -29.72
CA TYR A 144 24.34 34.62 -29.89
C TYR A 144 24.92 33.67 -30.94
N ASP A 145 25.47 34.22 -32.03
CA ASP A 145 26.32 33.47 -32.96
C ASP A 145 27.67 33.24 -32.29
N TYR A 146 28.11 31.98 -32.25
CA TYR A 146 29.32 31.60 -31.52
C TYR A 146 30.60 32.28 -31.99
N GLN A 147 30.65 32.72 -33.25
CA GLN A 147 31.83 33.37 -33.83
C GLN A 147 31.71 34.90 -33.79
N LYS A 148 30.51 35.44 -34.00
CA LYS A 148 30.30 36.90 -34.05
C LYS A 148 30.15 37.51 -32.66
N ASP A 149 29.48 36.81 -31.75
CA ASP A 149 29.03 37.34 -30.46
C ASP A 149 29.75 36.68 -29.27
N GLU A 150 31.00 36.23 -29.48
CA GLU A 150 31.76 35.45 -28.50
C GLU A 150 31.93 36.19 -27.16
N LYS A 151 32.17 37.50 -27.19
CA LYS A 151 32.41 38.29 -25.97
C LYS A 151 31.10 38.48 -25.20
N GLU A 152 30.04 38.81 -25.90
CA GLU A 152 28.70 39.05 -25.39
C GLU A 152 28.13 37.78 -24.75
N LEU A 153 28.32 36.63 -25.40
CA LEU A 153 27.91 35.33 -24.86
C LEU A 153 28.65 34.98 -23.57
N LYS A 154 29.98 35.20 -23.50
CA LYS A 154 30.75 34.98 -22.25
C LYS A 154 30.25 35.87 -21.11
N ILE A 155 29.98 37.14 -21.40
CA ILE A 155 29.42 38.09 -20.42
C ILE A 155 28.05 37.63 -19.94
N PHE A 156 27.18 37.19 -20.86
CA PHE A 156 25.84 36.72 -20.54
C PHE A 156 25.89 35.51 -19.60
N ILE A 157 26.69 34.49 -19.93
CA ILE A 157 26.84 33.28 -19.10
C ILE A 157 27.37 33.64 -17.70
N ALA A 158 28.40 34.48 -17.62
CA ALA A 158 29.02 34.86 -16.35
C ALA A 158 28.10 35.70 -15.44
N ASN A 159 27.21 36.51 -16.01
CA ASN A 159 26.37 37.41 -15.23
C ASN A 159 24.95 36.88 -14.98
N ASN A 160 24.39 36.08 -15.88
CA ASN A 160 23.00 35.63 -15.81
C ASN A 160 22.89 34.15 -15.44
N ILE A 161 23.68 33.27 -16.07
CA ILE A 161 23.64 31.83 -15.78
C ILE A 161 24.40 31.52 -14.48
N ALA A 162 25.59 32.10 -14.28
CA ALA A 162 26.39 31.84 -13.08
C ALA A 162 25.76 32.36 -11.79
N LYS A 163 24.95 33.43 -11.88
CA LYS A 163 24.27 34.09 -10.75
C LYS A 163 22.78 33.74 -10.64
N ALA A 164 22.31 32.80 -11.45
CA ALA A 164 20.89 32.44 -11.54
C ALA A 164 20.28 31.98 -10.21
N THR A 165 21.08 31.41 -9.31
CA THR A 165 20.65 30.96 -7.97
C THR A 165 20.43 32.09 -6.96
N GLU A 166 20.83 33.33 -7.27
CA GLU A 166 20.82 34.45 -6.32
C GLU A 166 19.64 35.41 -6.49
N THR A 167 18.89 35.40 -7.61
CA THR A 167 18.20 36.64 -8.03
C THR A 167 16.68 36.61 -8.29
N SER A 168 15.95 35.50 -8.14
CA SER A 168 14.47 35.57 -8.30
C SER A 168 13.69 34.51 -7.55
N LYS A 169 13.11 34.89 -6.40
CA LYS A 169 12.09 34.12 -5.68
C LYS A 169 10.86 33.87 -6.58
N ILE A 170 10.28 32.68 -6.54
CA ILE A 170 9.06 32.33 -7.30
C ILE A 170 7.86 33.09 -6.72
N LYS A 171 7.17 33.90 -7.52
CA LYS A 171 5.95 34.61 -7.07
C LYS A 171 4.81 33.61 -6.84
N ILE A 172 4.07 33.78 -5.76
CA ILE A 172 2.94 32.91 -5.42
C ILE A 172 1.63 33.50 -5.99
N ASP A 173 0.85 32.68 -6.70
CA ASP A 173 -0.37 33.06 -7.39
C ASP A 173 -1.50 32.03 -7.20
N LYS A 174 -2.64 32.24 -7.88
CA LYS A 174 -3.81 31.35 -7.82
C LYS A 174 -3.57 29.93 -8.35
N ASN A 175 -2.51 29.71 -9.14
CA ASN A 175 -2.24 28.41 -9.78
C ASN A 175 -1.21 27.60 -8.98
N ASN A 176 -0.29 28.25 -8.27
CA ASN A 176 0.82 27.56 -7.61
C ASN A 176 0.71 27.45 -6.08
N PHE A 177 -0.25 28.12 -5.43
CA PHE A 177 -0.38 28.06 -3.97
C PHE A 177 -0.77 26.67 -3.44
N ILE A 178 -1.44 25.82 -4.22
CA ILE A 178 -1.79 24.44 -3.87
C ILE A 178 -0.58 23.49 -3.93
N PRO A 179 0.20 23.43 -5.03
CA PRO A 179 1.40 22.59 -5.04
C PRO A 179 2.47 23.04 -4.03
N ILE A 180 2.54 24.33 -3.70
CA ILE A 180 3.39 24.83 -2.60
C ILE A 180 2.90 24.29 -1.25
N TYR A 181 1.58 24.27 -1.02
CA TYR A 181 0.99 23.67 0.18
C TYR A 181 1.33 22.19 0.33
N LEU A 182 1.27 21.40 -0.74
CA LEU A 182 1.63 19.97 -0.69
C LEU A 182 3.10 19.77 -0.26
N ARG A 183 4.03 20.57 -0.78
CA ARG A 183 5.43 20.53 -0.34
C ARG A 183 5.61 21.03 1.09
N TRP A 184 4.82 22.03 1.50
CA TRP A 184 4.82 22.53 2.86
C TRP A 184 4.37 21.45 3.86
N LEU A 185 3.39 20.61 3.50
CA LEU A 185 2.95 19.47 4.33
C LEU A 185 4.06 18.45 4.57
N GLU A 186 4.96 18.25 3.60
CA GLU A 186 6.07 17.30 3.72
C GLU A 186 7.26 17.88 4.47
N ILE A 187 7.55 19.17 4.30
CA ILE A 187 8.81 19.79 4.75
C ILE A 187 8.63 20.65 5.99
N VAL A 188 7.60 21.50 6.02
CA VAL A 188 7.41 22.50 7.09
C VAL A 188 6.47 21.98 8.17
N LYS A 189 5.37 21.32 7.82
CA LYS A 189 4.43 20.78 8.81
C LYS A 189 5.10 19.88 9.87
N PRO A 190 6.03 18.95 9.53
CA PRO A 190 6.63 18.07 10.53
C PRO A 190 7.54 18.79 11.54
N ILE A 191 8.00 20.01 11.22
CA ILE A 191 8.92 20.76 12.09
C ILE A 191 8.20 21.77 13.01
N ILE A 192 6.88 21.90 12.91
CA ILE A 192 6.05 22.72 13.81
C ILE A 192 5.81 21.95 15.11
N ASP A 193 6.06 22.58 16.24
CA ASP A 193 6.01 21.96 17.56
C ASP A 193 4.59 21.97 18.15
N VAL A 194 3.71 21.12 17.60
CA VAL A 194 2.31 21.02 18.02
C VAL A 194 1.82 19.57 18.10
N ASN A 195 0.80 19.36 18.94
CA ASN A 195 -0.06 18.20 18.82
C ASN A 195 -1.20 18.49 17.84
N TRP A 196 -1.06 17.99 16.60
CA TRP A 196 -2.05 18.16 15.54
C TRP A 196 -3.44 17.63 15.91
N ASP A 197 -3.53 16.57 16.72
CA ASP A 197 -4.82 15.99 17.12
C ASP A 197 -5.59 16.90 18.07
N ASP A 198 -4.90 17.67 18.89
CA ASP A 198 -5.53 18.60 19.83
C ASP A 198 -5.99 19.89 19.14
N LEU A 199 -5.19 20.40 18.19
CA LEU A 199 -5.57 21.54 17.35
C LEU A 199 -6.79 21.24 16.48
N LYS A 200 -6.88 20.03 15.92
CA LYS A 200 -8.05 19.56 15.17
C LYS A 200 -9.33 19.56 16.01
N LYS A 201 -9.26 19.18 17.30
CA LYS A 201 -10.43 19.26 18.21
C LYS A 201 -10.90 20.71 18.43
N ALA A 202 -9.99 21.67 18.32
CA ALA A 202 -10.28 23.09 18.37
C ALA A 202 -10.65 23.70 17.00
N ASN A 203 -10.82 22.86 15.96
CA ASN A 203 -11.12 23.29 14.59
C ASN A 203 -10.04 24.20 13.97
N ILE A 204 -8.78 23.96 14.34
CA ILE A 204 -7.60 24.62 13.78
C ILE A 204 -6.86 23.59 12.93
N LEU A 205 -6.62 23.92 11.66
CA LEU A 205 -6.16 23.02 10.62
C LEU A 205 -4.72 23.32 10.22
N ASP A 206 -4.05 22.36 9.57
CA ASP A 206 -2.71 22.58 9.02
C ASP A 206 -2.69 23.67 7.93
N SER A 207 -3.77 23.82 7.17
CA SER A 207 -3.96 24.92 6.23
C SER A 207 -3.96 26.31 6.90
N ASP A 208 -4.39 26.44 8.17
CA ASP A 208 -4.32 27.71 8.88
C ASP A 208 -2.86 28.14 9.16
N PHE A 209 -1.98 27.18 9.46
CA PHE A 209 -0.54 27.42 9.61
C PHE A 209 0.14 27.73 8.28
N TYR A 210 -0.26 27.04 7.21
CA TYR A 210 0.23 27.35 5.87
C TYR A 210 -0.16 28.77 5.42
N LEU A 211 -1.41 29.18 5.67
CA LEU A 211 -1.85 30.55 5.40
C LEU A 211 -1.09 31.57 6.27
N ALA A 212 -0.84 31.24 7.54
CA ALA A 212 -0.04 32.08 8.42
C ALA A 212 1.37 32.32 7.85
N ASP A 213 2.00 31.29 7.30
CA ASP A 213 3.31 31.42 6.64
C ASP A 213 3.24 32.14 5.31
N LEU A 214 2.15 31.96 4.56
CA LEU A 214 1.97 32.52 3.24
C LEU A 214 1.80 34.05 3.30
N PHE A 215 1.02 34.53 4.27
CA PHE A 215 0.68 35.94 4.45
C PHE A 215 1.68 36.67 5.36
N VAL A 216 2.96 36.53 5.04
CA VAL A 216 4.09 37.21 5.68
C VAL A 216 4.77 38.12 4.67
N ASP A 217 5.12 39.33 5.09
CA ASP A 217 6.13 40.16 4.43
C ASP A 217 7.50 39.70 4.89
N ASP A 218 8.24 39.09 3.96
CA ASP A 218 9.60 38.58 4.19
C ASP A 218 10.68 39.65 4.02
N LYS A 219 10.29 40.90 3.71
CA LYS A 219 11.16 42.07 3.45
C LYS A 219 12.23 41.79 2.38
N ASP A 220 11.93 40.88 1.46
CA ASP A 220 12.87 40.35 0.46
C ASP A 220 14.12 39.69 1.06
N THR A 221 14.06 39.23 2.32
CA THR A 221 15.13 38.50 3.02
C THR A 221 14.83 36.99 3.10
N HIS A 222 15.78 36.21 3.63
CA HIS A 222 15.58 34.79 3.99
C HIS A 222 15.68 34.58 5.51
N ILE A 223 15.65 35.67 6.28
CA ILE A 223 15.84 35.65 7.72
C ILE A 223 14.47 35.58 8.37
N ILE A 224 14.21 34.49 9.11
CA ILE A 224 12.91 34.27 9.78
C ILE A 224 12.57 35.36 10.81
N ALA A 225 13.56 36.11 11.30
CA ALA A 225 13.34 37.24 12.20
C ALA A 225 12.76 38.48 11.51
N ASP A 226 12.91 38.59 10.19
CA ASP A 226 12.41 39.71 9.39
C ASP A 226 10.96 39.51 8.93
N ASP A 227 10.51 38.25 8.95
CA ASP A 227 9.15 37.82 8.61
C ASP A 227 8.12 38.48 9.55
N SER A 228 7.26 39.31 8.97
CA SER A 228 6.13 39.94 9.66
C SER A 228 4.80 39.61 9.00
N THR A 229 3.80 39.20 9.78
CA THR A 229 2.42 39.01 9.30
C THR A 229 1.92 40.28 8.61
N ILE A 230 1.25 40.11 7.47
CA ILE A 230 0.49 41.19 6.81
C ILE A 230 -1.02 41.05 7.01
N ARG A 231 -1.46 40.05 7.80
CA ARG A 231 -2.87 39.75 7.98
C ARG A 231 -3.15 39.15 9.36
N ASP A 232 -3.45 40.03 10.31
CA ASP A 232 -3.77 39.64 11.70
C ASP A 232 -5.14 38.98 11.88
N SER A 233 -5.98 38.99 10.85
CA SER A 233 -7.32 38.39 10.87
C SER A 233 -7.33 36.86 10.67
N LEU A 234 -6.17 36.21 10.59
CA LEU A 234 -6.05 34.77 10.40
C LEU A 234 -6.22 34.02 11.74
N PHE A 235 -6.69 32.77 11.69
CA PHE A 235 -6.85 31.93 12.89
C PHE A 235 -5.51 31.61 13.57
N VAL A 236 -4.48 31.44 12.74
CA VAL A 236 -3.08 31.29 13.12
C VAL A 236 -2.32 32.45 12.48
N VAL A 237 -1.50 33.14 13.24
CA VAL A 237 -0.73 34.29 12.75
C VAL A 237 0.75 34.02 12.96
N PHE A 238 1.59 34.34 11.96
CA PHE A 238 3.03 34.25 12.13
C PHE A 238 3.54 35.38 13.04
N GLN A 239 4.21 35.01 14.14
CA GLN A 239 4.74 35.98 15.10
C GLN A 239 5.98 35.42 15.82
N ASN A 240 6.99 36.25 16.04
CA ASN A 240 8.19 35.92 16.82
C ASN A 240 8.90 34.63 16.34
N GLN A 241 9.08 34.47 15.02
CA GLN A 241 9.73 33.30 14.42
C GLN A 241 8.99 31.96 14.67
N GLY A 242 7.68 32.04 14.82
CA GLY A 242 6.77 30.93 15.08
C GLY A 242 5.33 31.36 14.83
N TYR A 243 4.38 30.75 15.51
CA TYR A 243 2.97 31.05 15.34
C TYR A 243 2.30 31.47 16.64
N LYS A 244 1.29 32.32 16.52
CA LYS A 244 0.40 32.71 17.59
C LYS A 244 -1.01 32.26 17.25
N ILE A 245 -1.69 31.67 18.24
CA ILE A 245 -3.12 31.39 18.21
C ILE A 245 -3.78 32.18 19.34
N ALA A 246 -4.76 33.01 19.00
CA ALA A 246 -5.48 33.82 19.99
C ALA A 246 -6.20 32.93 21.01
N LYS A 247 -6.16 33.31 22.29
CA LYS A 247 -6.79 32.57 23.41
C LYS A 247 -8.28 32.23 23.17
N GLU A 248 -8.97 33.08 22.43
CA GLU A 248 -10.39 32.96 22.05
C GLU A 248 -10.64 31.75 21.14
N ASN A 249 -9.68 31.39 20.28
CA ASN A 249 -9.77 30.29 19.32
C ASN A 249 -9.50 28.91 19.95
N ILE A 250 -8.85 28.86 21.12
CA ILE A 250 -8.43 27.62 21.79
C ILE A 250 -9.00 27.45 23.21
N LYS A 251 -9.87 28.37 23.66
CA LYS A 251 -10.50 28.36 24.99
C LYS A 251 -9.49 28.25 26.15
N GLN A 252 -8.37 28.97 26.04
CA GLN A 252 -7.33 29.03 27.07
C GLN A 252 -7.28 30.44 27.72
N MET A 253 -6.57 30.58 28.84
CA MET A 253 -6.40 31.88 29.52
C MET A 253 -5.44 32.82 28.80
N PHE A 254 -4.51 32.27 28.00
CA PHE A 254 -3.46 33.02 27.29
C PHE A 254 -3.39 32.60 25.83
N ASP A 255 -2.80 33.46 24.99
CA ASP A 255 -2.50 33.13 23.60
C ASP A 255 -1.49 31.97 23.56
N ALA A 256 -1.68 31.02 22.64
CA ALA A 256 -0.71 29.95 22.45
C ALA A 256 0.39 30.42 21.50
N ALA A 257 1.64 30.34 21.95
CA ALA A 257 2.83 30.49 21.12
C ALA A 257 3.34 29.11 20.69
N ILE A 258 3.52 28.93 19.39
CA ILE A 258 3.93 27.67 18.77
C ILE A 258 5.29 27.86 18.11
N SER A 259 6.23 27.00 18.46
CA SER A 259 7.60 27.09 17.96
C SER A 259 7.81 26.27 16.68
N ILE A 260 8.83 26.67 15.91
CA ILE A 260 9.34 25.90 14.78
C ILE A 260 10.67 25.29 15.22
N ARG A 261 10.74 23.95 15.26
CA ARG A 261 11.89 23.20 15.81
C ARG A 261 13.16 23.37 14.98
N HIS A 262 13.03 23.35 13.66
CA HIS A 262 14.14 23.43 12.71
C HIS A 262 14.01 24.67 11.82
N LYS A 263 14.36 25.84 12.37
CA LYS A 263 14.20 27.14 11.68
C LYS A 263 14.98 27.23 10.35
N GLU A 264 16.12 26.57 10.25
CA GLU A 264 16.89 26.51 9.00
C GLU A 264 16.10 25.83 7.87
N THR A 265 15.41 24.71 8.16
CA THR A 265 14.54 24.03 7.20
C THR A 265 13.40 24.93 6.72
N TYR A 266 12.80 25.70 7.64
CA TYR A 266 11.78 26.70 7.32
C TYR A 266 12.32 27.79 6.40
N GLN A 267 13.46 28.40 6.75
CA GLN A 267 14.09 29.47 5.97
C GLN A 267 14.49 28.98 4.58
N GLN A 268 15.03 27.77 4.48
CA GLN A 268 15.41 27.17 3.20
C GLN A 268 14.19 26.87 2.33
N PHE A 269 13.08 26.42 2.93
CA PHE A 269 11.82 26.27 2.22
C PHE A 269 11.35 27.60 1.63
N TRP A 270 11.25 28.64 2.46
CA TRP A 270 10.67 29.94 2.06
C TRP A 270 11.60 30.84 1.26
N LYS A 271 12.93 30.64 1.33
CA LYS A 271 13.91 31.32 0.45
C LYS A 271 13.58 31.17 -1.04
N ARG A 272 12.80 30.15 -1.41
CA ARG A 272 12.44 29.81 -2.79
C ARG A 272 11.24 30.59 -3.33
N TYR A 273 10.40 31.18 -2.48
CA TYR A 273 9.15 31.84 -2.87
C TYR A 273 9.06 33.27 -2.38
N LYS A 274 8.48 34.16 -3.19
CA LYS A 274 8.26 35.55 -2.81
C LYS A 274 6.97 35.61 -1.99
N ARG A 275 7.10 36.00 -0.72
CA ARG A 275 5.96 36.22 0.17
C ARG A 275 5.81 37.73 0.46
N PRO A 276 4.57 38.23 0.56
CA PRO A 276 3.29 37.51 0.45
C PRO A 276 2.94 37.18 -1.03
N PRO A 277 1.88 36.40 -1.30
CA PRO A 277 1.37 36.17 -2.66
C PRO A 277 1.08 37.46 -3.41
N ILE A 278 1.02 37.37 -4.75
CA ILE A 278 0.65 38.49 -5.62
C ILE A 278 -0.66 39.11 -5.13
N LYS A 279 -0.65 40.43 -4.90
CA LYS A 279 -1.73 41.19 -4.25
C LYS A 279 -3.12 40.92 -4.85
N GLU A 280 -3.21 40.76 -6.17
CA GLU A 280 -4.45 40.45 -6.90
C GLU A 280 -5.06 39.09 -6.50
N PHE A 281 -4.24 38.10 -6.16
CA PHE A 281 -4.70 36.74 -5.85
C PHE A 281 -4.84 36.46 -4.34
N GLN A 282 -4.47 37.41 -3.49
CA GLN A 282 -4.58 37.26 -2.04
C GLN A 282 -6.04 37.07 -1.56
N GLY A 283 -7.00 37.77 -2.18
CA GLY A 283 -8.43 37.58 -1.90
C GLY A 283 -8.90 36.17 -2.28
N TYR A 284 -8.59 35.76 -3.51
CA TYR A 284 -8.90 34.42 -4.03
C TYR A 284 -8.34 33.29 -3.17
N ILE A 285 -7.07 33.36 -2.74
CA ILE A 285 -6.44 32.31 -1.92
C ILE A 285 -7.15 32.16 -0.56
N ILE A 286 -7.67 33.25 0.01
CA ILE A 286 -8.40 33.23 1.29
C ILE A 286 -9.83 32.74 1.10
N GLU A 287 -10.52 33.22 0.08
CA GLU A 287 -11.87 32.76 -0.28
C GLU A 287 -11.88 31.28 -0.63
N ARG A 288 -10.80 30.80 -1.26
CA ARG A 288 -10.59 29.40 -1.66
C ARG A 288 -9.74 28.59 -0.68
N ARG A 289 -9.71 28.96 0.60
CA ARG A 289 -9.05 28.17 1.64
C ARG A 289 -9.57 26.73 1.72
N ASP A 290 -10.79 26.48 1.27
CA ASP A 290 -11.39 25.14 1.10
C ASP A 290 -10.58 24.24 0.18
N LEU A 291 -9.83 24.79 -0.79
CA LEU A 291 -8.93 24.02 -1.66
C LEU A 291 -7.73 23.43 -0.90
N LEU A 292 -7.39 24.00 0.25
CA LEU A 292 -6.35 23.51 1.16
C LEU A 292 -6.96 22.47 2.12
N VAL A 293 -7.51 21.41 1.55
CA VAL A 293 -8.24 20.38 2.31
C VAL A 293 -7.28 19.64 3.25
N PRO A 294 -7.54 19.60 4.58
CA PRO A 294 -6.79 18.79 5.52
C PRO A 294 -6.91 17.32 5.16
N GLN A 295 -5.82 16.56 5.31
CA GLN A 295 -5.80 15.15 4.96
C GLN A 295 -6.90 14.36 5.72
N ASP A 296 -7.23 14.77 6.94
CA ASP A 296 -8.26 14.22 7.82
C ASP A 296 -9.72 14.55 7.47
N ILE A 297 -9.99 15.63 6.72
CA ILE A 297 -11.33 15.85 6.14
C ILE A 297 -11.58 14.87 4.99
N ARG A 298 -10.52 14.44 4.28
CA ARG A 298 -10.59 13.32 3.32
C ARG A 298 -10.79 11.97 4.03
N GLU A 299 -10.32 11.83 5.27
CA GLU A 299 -10.51 10.63 6.09
C GLU A 299 -11.94 10.50 6.69
N ARG A 300 -12.70 11.60 6.77
CA ARG A 300 -14.07 11.59 7.32
C ARG A 300 -15.17 11.20 6.34
N LYS A 301 -14.90 11.17 5.03
CA LYS A 301 -15.94 10.93 4.01
C LYS A 301 -15.85 9.60 3.23
N GLY A 302 -15.04 8.64 3.68
CA GLY A 302 -15.15 7.25 3.19
C GLY A 302 -14.81 7.01 1.72
N ALA A 303 -14.40 8.03 0.95
CA ALA A 303 -13.85 7.86 -0.39
C ALA A 303 -12.43 7.27 -0.26
N PHE A 304 -12.25 6.03 -0.73
CA PHE A 304 -10.95 5.38 -0.77
C PHE A 304 -10.11 6.05 -1.86
N PHE A 305 -9.06 6.78 -1.45
CA PHE A 305 -8.15 7.43 -2.40
C PHE A 305 -7.23 6.38 -3.03
N THR A 306 -7.21 6.31 -4.36
CA THR A 306 -6.23 5.49 -5.11
C THR A 306 -4.95 6.30 -5.31
N PRO A 307 -3.80 5.86 -4.77
CA PRO A 307 -2.52 6.53 -4.97
C PRO A 307 -2.17 6.67 -6.45
N ARG A 308 -1.67 7.84 -6.85
CA ARG A 308 -1.31 8.15 -8.25
C ARG A 308 -0.41 7.10 -8.89
N GLN A 309 0.56 6.59 -8.14
CA GLN A 309 1.45 5.52 -8.60
C GLN A 309 0.72 4.26 -9.07
N TRP A 310 -0.37 3.90 -8.39
CA TRP A 310 -1.18 2.74 -8.76
C TRP A 310 -2.13 3.05 -9.90
N VAL A 311 -2.61 4.29 -10.00
CA VAL A 311 -3.40 4.77 -11.14
C VAL A 311 -2.59 4.69 -12.45
N GLU A 312 -1.34 5.17 -12.43
CA GLU A 312 -0.45 5.13 -13.59
C GLU A 312 -0.15 3.67 -13.99
N LEU A 313 0.11 2.79 -13.01
CA LEU A 313 0.36 1.37 -13.27
C LEU A 313 -0.89 0.64 -13.81
N SER A 314 -2.08 0.91 -13.28
CA SER A 314 -3.32 0.29 -13.79
C SER A 314 -3.67 0.74 -15.20
N GLN A 315 -3.44 2.00 -15.55
CA GLN A 315 -3.61 2.49 -16.92
C GLN A 315 -2.60 1.86 -17.89
N LYS A 316 -1.37 1.60 -17.44
CA LYS A 316 -0.40 0.81 -18.21
C LYS A 316 -0.92 -0.61 -18.48
N TYR A 317 -1.45 -1.30 -17.46
CA TYR A 317 -2.01 -2.66 -17.63
C TYR A 317 -3.23 -2.68 -18.56
N LEU A 318 -4.03 -1.61 -18.57
CA LEU A 318 -5.11 -1.43 -19.54
C LEU A 318 -4.57 -1.25 -20.96
N ALA A 319 -3.56 -0.41 -21.16
CA ALA A 319 -2.93 -0.21 -22.47
C ALA A 319 -2.24 -1.49 -22.97
N ASP A 320 -1.58 -2.25 -22.08
CA ASP A 320 -0.92 -3.52 -22.42
C ASP A 320 -1.93 -4.59 -22.90
N TYR A 321 -3.20 -4.49 -22.49
CA TYR A 321 -4.25 -5.43 -22.89
C TYR A 321 -5.12 -4.92 -24.06
N LEU A 322 -5.51 -3.64 -24.04
CA LEU A 322 -6.43 -3.04 -25.02
C LEU A 322 -5.70 -2.34 -26.18
N GLY A 323 -4.39 -2.14 -26.09
CA GLY A 323 -3.58 -1.38 -27.05
C GLY A 323 -3.31 0.06 -26.62
N GLU A 324 -2.27 0.68 -27.18
CA GLU A 324 -1.81 2.03 -26.78
C GLU A 324 -2.87 3.13 -26.99
N ASN A 325 -3.73 2.97 -27.99
CA ASN A 325 -4.78 3.94 -28.36
C ASN A 325 -6.14 3.64 -27.74
N TRP A 326 -6.22 2.76 -26.73
CA TRP A 326 -7.50 2.28 -26.20
C TRP A 326 -8.44 3.40 -25.72
N GLN A 327 -7.91 4.55 -25.28
CA GLN A 327 -8.72 5.68 -24.82
C GLN A 327 -9.52 6.37 -25.93
N GLU A 328 -9.09 6.23 -27.19
CA GLU A 328 -9.84 6.71 -28.36
C GLU A 328 -10.91 5.71 -28.81
N GLU A 329 -10.73 4.44 -28.49
CA GLU A 329 -11.62 3.36 -28.93
C GLU A 329 -12.66 2.96 -27.88
N TYR A 330 -12.36 3.18 -26.60
CA TYR A 330 -13.17 2.71 -25.49
C TYR A 330 -13.75 3.89 -24.67
N TYR A 331 -14.96 3.68 -24.17
CA TYR A 331 -15.59 4.47 -23.13
C TYR A 331 -15.09 4.02 -21.75
N VAL A 332 -14.97 4.94 -20.80
CA VAL A 332 -14.60 4.66 -19.41
C VAL A 332 -15.73 5.10 -18.50
N TRP A 333 -16.15 4.24 -17.58
CA TRP A 333 -17.03 4.63 -16.48
C TRP A 333 -16.45 4.19 -15.14
N ASP A 334 -16.16 5.16 -14.27
CA ASP A 334 -15.90 4.90 -12.85
C ASP A 334 -17.20 5.10 -12.06
N CYS A 335 -17.85 4.00 -11.70
CA CYS A 335 -19.10 4.03 -10.95
C CYS A 335 -18.92 4.16 -9.43
N ALA A 336 -17.68 4.30 -8.95
CA ALA A 336 -17.31 4.52 -7.55
C ALA A 336 -16.21 5.58 -7.44
N ALA A 337 -16.35 6.69 -8.19
CA ALA A 337 -15.26 7.60 -8.49
C ALA A 337 -14.67 8.33 -7.27
N GLY A 338 -15.45 8.47 -6.20
CA GLY A 338 -15.11 9.38 -5.10
C GLY A 338 -14.79 10.75 -5.67
N THR A 339 -13.62 11.30 -5.35
CA THR A 339 -13.17 12.61 -5.89
C THR A 339 -12.48 12.53 -7.26
N GLY A 340 -12.53 11.39 -7.96
CA GLY A 340 -12.06 11.22 -9.35
C GLY A 340 -10.57 10.94 -9.52
N ASN A 341 -9.87 10.46 -8.49
CA ASN A 341 -8.40 10.26 -8.55
C ASN A 341 -8.01 9.13 -9.51
N LEU A 342 -8.85 8.09 -9.65
CA LEU A 342 -8.58 6.97 -10.54
C LEU A 342 -8.60 7.38 -12.03
N LEU A 343 -9.35 8.45 -12.35
CA LEU A 343 -9.51 8.99 -13.70
C LEU A 343 -8.36 9.93 -14.11
N ALA A 344 -7.47 10.27 -13.18
CA ALA A 344 -6.34 11.15 -13.46
C ALA A 344 -5.40 10.53 -14.50
N GLY A 345 -5.02 11.30 -15.53
CA GLY A 345 -4.14 10.84 -16.61
C GLY A 345 -4.87 10.32 -17.85
N LEU A 346 -6.18 10.11 -17.79
CA LEU A 346 -6.97 9.79 -18.98
C LEU A 346 -7.12 11.03 -19.89
N THR A 347 -7.05 10.81 -21.21
CA THR A 347 -6.84 11.87 -22.22
C THR A 347 -8.09 12.23 -23.01
N ASN A 348 -9.05 11.32 -23.20
CA ASN A 348 -10.26 11.61 -23.97
C ASN A 348 -11.47 11.90 -23.04
N LYS A 349 -11.66 13.17 -22.63
CA LYS A 349 -12.76 13.58 -21.73
C LYS A 349 -14.16 13.27 -22.23
N TYR A 350 -14.36 13.13 -23.54
CA TYR A 350 -15.66 12.79 -24.13
C TYR A 350 -16.03 11.31 -23.89
N HIS A 351 -15.07 10.48 -23.55
CA HIS A 351 -15.27 9.06 -23.28
C HIS A 351 -15.33 8.71 -21.79
N ILE A 352 -15.07 9.67 -20.90
CA ILE A 352 -14.97 9.42 -19.46
C ILE A 352 -16.26 9.82 -18.76
N TRP A 353 -16.80 8.91 -17.97
CA TRP A 353 -17.95 9.09 -17.09
C TRP A 353 -17.56 8.80 -15.65
N ALA A 354 -18.05 9.60 -14.72
CA ALA A 354 -17.74 9.45 -13.30
C ALA A 354 -19.01 9.56 -12.47
N SER A 355 -19.24 8.58 -11.60
CA SER A 355 -20.34 8.65 -10.63
C SER A 355 -19.93 8.22 -9.25
N THR A 356 -20.57 8.81 -8.24
CA THR A 356 -20.31 8.52 -6.83
C THR A 356 -21.58 8.71 -6.01
N LEU A 357 -21.62 8.09 -4.83
CA LEU A 357 -22.76 8.16 -3.92
C LEU A 357 -22.92 9.54 -3.27
N ASP A 358 -21.81 10.21 -2.92
CA ASP A 358 -21.81 11.48 -2.19
C ASP A 358 -21.83 12.68 -3.16
N GLN A 359 -22.85 13.52 -3.08
CA GLN A 359 -22.94 14.77 -3.85
C GLN A 359 -21.76 15.72 -3.59
N ALA A 360 -21.11 15.64 -2.42
CA ALA A 360 -19.93 16.43 -2.14
C ALA A 360 -18.73 16.01 -3.00
N ASP A 361 -18.57 14.72 -3.25
CA ASP A 361 -17.51 14.22 -4.12
C ASP A 361 -17.73 14.66 -5.58
N VAL A 362 -19.01 14.69 -6.03
CA VAL A 362 -19.43 15.27 -7.31
C VAL A 362 -19.01 16.73 -7.41
N LYS A 363 -19.30 17.55 -6.38
CA LYS A 363 -18.88 18.95 -6.34
C LYS A 363 -17.36 19.11 -6.41
N VAL A 364 -16.59 18.29 -5.69
CA VAL A 364 -15.12 18.30 -5.76
C VAL A 364 -14.64 17.97 -7.18
N MET A 365 -15.27 17.02 -7.87
CA MET A 365 -14.93 16.74 -9.28
C MET A 365 -15.29 17.88 -10.23
N HIS A 366 -16.46 18.53 -10.05
CA HIS A 366 -16.81 19.74 -10.82
C HIS A 366 -15.83 20.88 -10.57
N GLU A 367 -15.46 21.14 -9.32
CA GLU A 367 -14.41 22.10 -9.00
C GLU A 367 -13.10 21.72 -9.69
N ARG A 368 -12.68 20.45 -9.67
CA ARG A 368 -11.49 20.02 -10.42
C ARG A 368 -11.61 20.29 -11.92
N ILE A 369 -12.79 20.12 -12.52
CA ILE A 369 -13.06 20.43 -13.93
C ILE A 369 -12.91 21.93 -14.19
N GLU A 370 -13.50 22.79 -13.35
CA GLU A 370 -13.30 24.26 -13.42
C GLU A 370 -11.82 24.64 -13.36
N HIS A 371 -11.01 23.83 -12.67
CA HIS A 371 -9.56 24.00 -12.55
C HIS A 371 -8.75 23.09 -13.51
N GLY A 372 -9.36 22.58 -14.59
CA GLY A 372 -8.65 21.95 -15.70
C GLY A 372 -8.52 20.43 -15.67
N ALA A 373 -9.25 19.73 -14.81
CA ALA A 373 -9.34 18.28 -14.90
C ALA A 373 -10.01 17.88 -16.21
N ASN A 374 -9.45 16.86 -16.87
CA ASN A 374 -9.89 16.39 -18.17
C ASN A 374 -11.15 15.50 -18.07
N LEU A 375 -12.24 16.08 -17.58
CA LEU A 375 -13.56 15.48 -17.44
C LEU A 375 -14.60 16.47 -17.95
N LEU A 376 -15.73 15.96 -18.43
CA LEU A 376 -16.87 16.83 -18.77
C LEU A 376 -17.81 16.96 -17.58
N GLU A 377 -18.26 18.19 -17.31
CA GLU A 377 -19.15 18.48 -16.18
C GLU A 377 -20.43 17.64 -16.25
N ASN A 378 -21.05 17.54 -17.42
CA ASN A 378 -22.25 16.72 -17.64
C ASN A 378 -22.00 15.20 -17.60
N HIS A 379 -20.75 14.75 -17.49
CA HIS A 379 -20.39 13.33 -17.33
C HIS A 379 -20.07 12.96 -15.87
N VAL A 380 -20.11 13.94 -14.96
CA VAL A 380 -19.90 13.77 -13.53
C VAL A 380 -21.24 13.93 -12.82
N PHE A 381 -21.71 12.89 -12.13
CA PHE A 381 -23.05 12.88 -11.55
C PHE A 381 -23.14 12.01 -10.28
N GLN A 382 -24.13 12.30 -9.43
CA GLN A 382 -24.43 11.45 -8.28
C GLN A 382 -25.23 10.22 -8.73
N PHE A 383 -24.82 9.04 -8.27
CA PHE A 383 -25.51 7.79 -8.57
C PHE A 383 -25.22 6.74 -7.49
N ASP A 384 -26.27 6.16 -6.90
CA ASP A 384 -26.10 5.01 -6.01
C ASP A 384 -26.00 3.72 -6.83
N PHE A 385 -24.78 3.32 -7.17
CA PHE A 385 -24.52 2.15 -8.01
C PHE A 385 -25.04 0.83 -7.44
N LEU A 386 -25.45 0.72 -6.18
CA LEU A 386 -26.02 -0.53 -5.63
C LEU A 386 -27.55 -0.48 -5.48
N ASN A 387 -28.18 0.69 -5.66
CA ASN A 387 -29.61 0.87 -5.43
C ASN A 387 -30.37 1.54 -6.58
N ASP A 388 -29.73 2.42 -7.34
CA ASP A 388 -30.38 3.16 -8.40
C ASP A 388 -30.56 2.32 -9.66
N ASP A 389 -31.63 2.61 -10.39
CA ASP A 389 -31.94 2.02 -11.69
C ASP A 389 -31.13 2.73 -12.79
N PHE A 390 -30.66 1.98 -13.81
CA PHE A 390 -29.85 2.55 -14.89
C PHE A 390 -30.60 3.56 -15.78
N SER A 391 -31.94 3.60 -15.73
CA SER A 391 -32.74 4.68 -16.33
C SER A 391 -32.45 6.08 -15.76
N LYS A 392 -31.81 6.17 -14.58
CA LYS A 392 -31.38 7.45 -13.99
C LYS A 392 -30.01 7.93 -14.47
N LEU A 393 -29.28 7.13 -15.25
CA LEU A 393 -27.99 7.54 -15.80
C LEU A 393 -28.18 8.70 -16.79
N PRO A 394 -27.16 9.55 -17.03
CA PRO A 394 -27.21 10.51 -18.13
C PRO A 394 -27.46 9.81 -19.47
N GLN A 395 -28.20 10.46 -20.37
CA GLN A 395 -28.63 9.85 -21.64
C GLN A 395 -27.45 9.27 -22.45
N GLY A 396 -26.33 10.00 -22.53
CA GLY A 396 -25.15 9.53 -23.27
C GLY A 396 -24.57 8.22 -22.72
N LEU A 397 -24.61 8.00 -21.39
CA LEU A 397 -24.17 6.75 -20.79
C LEU A 397 -25.20 5.64 -20.99
N GLN A 398 -26.51 5.96 -20.94
CA GLN A 398 -27.59 5.02 -21.31
C GLN A 398 -27.41 4.51 -22.75
N ASP A 399 -27.09 5.40 -23.69
CA ASP A 399 -26.86 5.07 -25.09
C ASP A 399 -25.66 4.13 -25.28
N ILE A 400 -24.66 4.19 -24.39
CA ILE A 400 -23.49 3.30 -24.41
C ILE A 400 -23.84 1.93 -23.81
N ILE A 401 -24.49 1.88 -22.64
CA ILE A 401 -24.77 0.61 -21.96
C ILE A 401 -25.89 -0.20 -22.63
N ASN A 402 -26.81 0.45 -23.34
CA ASN A 402 -27.93 -0.22 -24.01
C ASN A 402 -27.59 -0.66 -25.43
N ASP A 403 -26.53 -0.12 -26.05
CA ASP A 403 -26.02 -0.52 -27.35
C ASP A 403 -24.99 -1.66 -27.19
N PRO A 404 -25.23 -2.87 -27.76
CA PRO A 404 -24.32 -4.00 -27.60
C PRO A 404 -22.90 -3.76 -28.14
N GLU A 405 -22.72 -3.00 -29.22
CA GLU A 405 -21.39 -2.75 -29.81
C GLU A 405 -20.64 -1.67 -29.05
N LYS A 406 -21.32 -0.61 -28.59
CA LYS A 406 -20.70 0.39 -27.70
C LYS A 406 -20.37 -0.20 -26.33
N ARG A 407 -21.25 -1.04 -25.77
CA ARG A 407 -21.03 -1.71 -24.48
C ARG A 407 -19.82 -2.64 -24.49
N LYS A 408 -19.52 -3.32 -25.60
CA LYS A 408 -18.27 -4.10 -25.76
C LYS A 408 -17.01 -3.25 -25.63
N LYS A 409 -17.14 -1.96 -25.96
CA LYS A 409 -16.09 -0.94 -25.85
C LYS A 409 -16.22 -0.10 -24.59
N LEU A 410 -16.92 -0.57 -23.56
CA LEU A 410 -17.00 0.09 -22.26
C LEU A 410 -16.05 -0.58 -21.25
N VAL A 411 -15.17 0.21 -20.65
CA VAL A 411 -14.33 -0.17 -19.51
C VAL A 411 -14.96 0.39 -18.23
N ILE A 412 -15.44 -0.51 -17.36
CA ILE A 412 -15.82 -0.14 -16.00
C ILE A 412 -14.55 -0.11 -15.14
N TYR A 413 -14.03 1.09 -14.89
CA TYR A 413 -12.72 1.31 -14.24
C TYR A 413 -12.90 1.85 -12.83
N ILE A 414 -12.75 1.00 -11.82
CA ILE A 414 -13.26 1.28 -10.45
C ILE A 414 -12.28 0.90 -9.33
N ASN A 415 -12.35 1.65 -8.23
CA ASN A 415 -11.80 1.23 -6.94
C ASN A 415 -12.92 1.17 -5.88
N PRO A 416 -13.74 0.10 -5.88
CA PRO A 416 -14.90 0.01 -5.01
C PRO A 416 -14.52 -0.11 -3.52
N PRO A 417 -15.42 0.29 -2.60
CA PRO A 417 -15.21 0.16 -1.15
C PRO A 417 -14.85 -1.27 -0.67
N TYR A 418 -13.89 -1.37 0.25
CA TYR A 418 -13.42 -2.65 0.82
C TYR A 418 -14.12 -3.10 2.11
N ALA A 419 -15.27 -2.51 2.46
CA ALA A 419 -15.97 -2.81 3.70
C ALA A 419 -16.67 -4.19 3.65
N GLU A 420 -16.58 -4.92 4.77
CA GLU A 420 -17.24 -6.20 4.99
C GLU A 420 -18.38 -6.01 6.02
N ALA A 421 -19.50 -6.71 5.82
CA ALA A 421 -20.66 -6.68 6.70
C ALA A 421 -20.37 -7.09 8.15
N THR A 422 -19.35 -7.92 8.35
CA THR A 422 -18.98 -8.50 9.65
C THR A 422 -17.56 -8.07 9.98
N THR A 423 -17.36 -7.27 11.03
CA THR A 423 -16.02 -6.85 11.45
C THR A 423 -15.53 -7.68 12.63
N ALA A 424 -14.20 -7.81 12.80
CA ALA A 424 -13.61 -8.50 13.94
C ALA A 424 -13.98 -7.89 15.32
N ARG A 425 -14.56 -6.67 15.34
CA ARG A 425 -15.06 -6.01 16.56
C ARG A 425 -16.39 -6.60 17.04
N THR A 426 -17.23 -7.11 16.14
CA THR A 426 -18.49 -7.80 16.47
C THR A 426 -18.22 -9.12 17.20
N ILE A 427 -17.12 -9.81 16.86
CA ILE A 427 -16.66 -11.04 17.52
C ILE A 427 -16.12 -10.78 18.94
N LYS A 428 -15.73 -9.53 19.26
CA LYS A 428 -15.23 -9.12 20.58
C LYS A 428 -16.27 -8.38 21.44
N GLY A 429 -17.49 -8.19 20.96
CA GLY A 429 -18.57 -7.52 21.71
C GLY A 429 -18.36 -6.02 21.99
N THR A 430 -17.36 -5.37 21.38
CA THR A 430 -16.99 -3.97 21.68
C THR A 430 -17.25 -2.99 20.53
N GLY A 431 -18.11 -3.32 19.58
CA GLY A 431 -18.40 -2.43 18.45
C GLY A 431 -19.84 -2.55 18.00
N GLU A 432 -20.53 -1.41 17.91
CA GLU A 432 -21.72 -1.28 17.09
C GLU A 432 -21.31 -1.49 15.62
N ASN A 433 -22.14 -2.22 14.87
CA ASN A 433 -22.01 -2.24 13.41
C ASN A 433 -22.03 -0.79 12.93
N LYS A 434 -21.25 -0.44 11.89
CA LYS A 434 -21.79 0.55 10.95
C LYS A 434 -23.00 -0.13 10.35
N ALA A 435 -24.17 0.08 10.96
CA ALA A 435 -25.37 -0.68 10.66
C ALA A 435 -25.66 -0.58 9.16
N ASN A 436 -25.85 -1.74 8.53
CA ASN A 436 -26.64 -1.93 7.31
C ASN A 436 -26.13 -1.43 5.94
N THR A 437 -24.91 -0.93 5.74
CA THR A 437 -24.52 -0.44 4.39
C THR A 437 -24.29 -1.55 3.35
N SER A 438 -23.73 -2.70 3.74
CA SER A 438 -23.46 -3.81 2.80
C SER A 438 -24.62 -4.78 2.62
N ASN A 439 -25.50 -4.92 3.61
CA ASN A 439 -26.52 -5.99 3.62
C ASN A 439 -27.95 -5.46 3.44
N ALA A 440 -28.11 -4.17 3.13
CA ALA A 440 -29.41 -3.54 2.95
C ALA A 440 -29.48 -2.69 1.67
N ASN A 441 -28.84 -3.15 0.60
CA ASN A 441 -28.98 -2.55 -0.74
C ASN A 441 -29.62 -3.55 -1.73
N LYS A 442 -30.16 -3.03 -2.84
CA LYS A 442 -30.89 -3.83 -3.82
C LYS A 442 -30.01 -4.91 -4.46
N THR A 443 -28.76 -4.61 -4.78
CA THR A 443 -27.82 -5.58 -5.35
C THR A 443 -27.58 -6.76 -4.39
N TYR A 444 -27.38 -6.49 -3.11
CA TYR A 444 -27.26 -7.54 -2.09
C TYR A 444 -28.49 -8.45 -2.07
N GLU A 445 -29.69 -7.86 -1.98
CA GLU A 445 -30.93 -8.63 -1.94
C GLU A 445 -31.14 -9.48 -3.20
N MET A 446 -30.80 -8.94 -4.37
CA MET A 446 -30.95 -9.62 -5.66
C MET A 446 -29.96 -10.77 -5.84
N TYR A 447 -28.68 -10.60 -5.47
CA TYR A 447 -27.63 -11.56 -5.81
C TYR A 447 -27.15 -12.44 -4.65
N LYS A 448 -27.53 -12.19 -3.39
CA LYS A 448 -27.04 -12.96 -2.22
C LYS A 448 -27.23 -14.48 -2.33
N SER A 449 -28.31 -14.93 -2.96
CA SER A 449 -28.57 -16.36 -3.18
C SER A 449 -27.67 -16.98 -4.25
N ARG A 450 -27.14 -16.18 -5.18
CA ARG A 450 -26.30 -16.63 -6.30
C ARG A 450 -24.81 -16.60 -5.97
N ILE A 451 -24.37 -15.61 -5.20
CA ILE A 451 -22.94 -15.42 -4.86
C ILE A 451 -22.58 -15.82 -3.43
N GLY A 452 -23.56 -16.30 -2.65
CA GLY A 452 -23.35 -16.81 -1.30
C GLY A 452 -22.71 -15.78 -0.38
N LYS A 453 -21.73 -16.22 0.42
CA LYS A 453 -21.05 -15.35 1.41
C LYS A 453 -20.30 -14.17 0.80
N ALA A 454 -20.00 -14.19 -0.50
CA ALA A 454 -19.38 -13.06 -1.17
C ALA A 454 -20.27 -11.82 -1.12
N SER A 455 -21.60 -11.97 -1.05
CA SER A 455 -22.50 -10.82 -0.95
C SER A 455 -22.23 -9.94 0.27
N ASN A 456 -21.52 -10.39 1.30
CA ASN A 456 -21.17 -9.56 2.46
C ASN A 456 -20.02 -8.55 2.20
N GLU A 457 -19.33 -8.61 1.06
CA GLU A 457 -18.32 -7.63 0.66
C GLU A 457 -18.88 -6.68 -0.42
N LEU A 458 -18.71 -5.38 -0.22
CA LEU A 458 -19.22 -4.38 -1.17
C LEU A 458 -18.59 -4.50 -2.56
N PHE A 459 -17.26 -4.71 -2.65
CA PHE A 459 -16.60 -4.80 -3.96
C PHE A 459 -17.15 -5.93 -4.82
N THR A 460 -17.55 -7.07 -4.24
CA THR A 460 -18.18 -8.17 -5.00
C THR A 460 -19.61 -7.86 -5.42
N GLN A 461 -20.32 -6.99 -4.70
CA GLN A 461 -21.64 -6.50 -5.13
C GLN A 461 -21.51 -5.59 -6.35
N PHE A 462 -20.49 -4.72 -6.39
CA PHE A 462 -20.17 -3.95 -7.58
C PHE A 462 -19.87 -4.88 -8.76
N LEU A 463 -18.94 -5.83 -8.59
CA LEU A 463 -18.55 -6.76 -9.65
C LEU A 463 -19.71 -7.62 -10.15
N VAL A 464 -20.56 -8.14 -9.27
CA VAL A 464 -21.69 -8.99 -9.67
C VAL A 464 -22.72 -8.19 -10.46
N ARG A 465 -23.00 -6.94 -10.06
CA ARG A 465 -23.93 -6.06 -10.78
C ARG A 465 -23.40 -5.72 -12.16
N ILE A 466 -22.12 -5.33 -12.26
CA ILE A 466 -21.49 -5.04 -13.55
C ILE A 466 -21.58 -6.25 -14.48
N TYR A 467 -21.19 -7.42 -14.01
CA TYR A 467 -21.19 -8.64 -14.82
C TYR A 467 -22.60 -9.07 -15.27
N ALA A 468 -23.60 -8.95 -14.39
CA ALA A 468 -24.96 -9.39 -14.68
C ALA A 468 -25.77 -8.38 -15.50
N GLU A 469 -25.57 -7.07 -15.28
CA GLU A 469 -26.41 -6.01 -15.84
C GLU A 469 -25.70 -5.19 -16.94
N ILE A 470 -24.37 -5.28 -17.08
CA ILE A 470 -23.57 -4.62 -18.13
C ILE A 470 -22.72 -5.69 -18.87
N PRO A 471 -23.34 -6.70 -19.51
CA PRO A 471 -22.62 -7.83 -20.07
C PRO A 471 -21.73 -7.43 -21.25
N ASN A 472 -20.65 -8.18 -21.46
CA ASN A 472 -19.65 -7.99 -22.52
C ASN A 472 -18.77 -6.73 -22.38
N SER A 473 -18.89 -5.97 -21.28
CA SER A 473 -17.95 -4.89 -20.94
C SER A 473 -16.60 -5.42 -20.46
N ILE A 474 -15.58 -4.55 -20.45
CA ILE A 474 -14.31 -4.79 -19.75
C ILE A 474 -14.45 -4.27 -18.32
N ILE A 475 -14.02 -5.06 -17.33
CA ILE A 475 -14.05 -4.66 -15.92
C ILE A 475 -12.62 -4.49 -15.44
N ALA A 476 -12.26 -3.30 -15.02
CA ALA A 476 -10.94 -2.96 -14.52
C ALA A 476 -11.06 -2.49 -13.07
N ASN A 477 -10.62 -3.28 -12.10
CA ASN A 477 -10.93 -3.00 -10.70
C ASN A 477 -9.74 -3.14 -9.76
N PHE A 478 -9.70 -2.32 -8.71
CA PHE A 478 -8.92 -2.61 -7.51
C PHE A 478 -9.77 -3.37 -6.48
N SER A 479 -9.26 -4.45 -5.88
CA SER A 479 -9.93 -5.12 -4.73
C SER A 479 -9.01 -6.04 -3.94
N LYS A 480 -9.50 -6.54 -2.79
CA LYS A 480 -8.89 -7.69 -2.10
C LYS A 480 -8.93 -8.93 -3.01
N LEU A 481 -8.00 -9.87 -2.81
CA LEU A 481 -7.95 -11.15 -3.53
C LEU A 481 -9.01 -12.19 -3.13
N LYS A 482 -10.01 -11.83 -2.28
CA LYS A 482 -11.02 -12.79 -1.79
C LYS A 482 -11.85 -13.38 -2.94
N ASN A 483 -12.11 -12.61 -4.00
CA ASN A 483 -12.78 -13.08 -5.23
C ASN A 483 -12.06 -14.29 -5.85
N LEU A 484 -10.72 -14.28 -5.88
CA LEU A 484 -9.92 -15.36 -6.44
C LEU A 484 -9.71 -16.51 -5.44
N GLN A 485 -9.27 -16.22 -4.21
CA GLN A 485 -8.65 -17.22 -3.31
C GLN A 485 -9.48 -17.59 -2.08
N SER A 486 -10.64 -16.97 -1.84
CA SER A 486 -11.45 -17.33 -0.67
C SER A 486 -12.25 -18.61 -0.92
N SER A 487 -12.19 -19.55 0.01
CA SER A 487 -13.01 -20.77 -0.02
C SER A 487 -14.50 -20.47 0.15
N ASN A 488 -14.85 -19.40 0.87
CA ASN A 488 -16.23 -18.93 1.02
C ASN A 488 -16.81 -18.26 -0.25
N PHE A 489 -15.99 -18.00 -1.28
CA PHE A 489 -16.38 -17.27 -2.50
C PHE A 489 -16.52 -18.23 -3.70
N LYS A 490 -16.67 -19.53 -3.44
CA LYS A 490 -16.87 -20.55 -4.47
C LYS A 490 -18.10 -20.24 -5.33
N ASP A 491 -19.23 -19.92 -4.71
CA ASP A 491 -20.48 -19.60 -5.42
C ASP A 491 -20.33 -18.34 -6.28
N PHE A 492 -19.60 -17.33 -5.77
CA PHE A 492 -19.22 -16.15 -6.56
C PHE A 492 -18.43 -16.52 -7.81
N ARG A 493 -17.37 -17.34 -7.71
CA ARG A 493 -16.57 -17.76 -8.88
C ARG A 493 -17.34 -18.65 -9.85
N GLN A 494 -18.34 -19.39 -9.37
CA GLN A 494 -19.25 -20.15 -10.25
C GLN A 494 -20.18 -19.23 -11.03
N PHE A 495 -20.57 -18.09 -10.45
CA PHE A 495 -21.47 -17.13 -11.09
C PHE A 495 -20.72 -16.09 -11.96
N PHE A 496 -19.75 -15.39 -11.39
CA PHE A 496 -18.89 -14.41 -12.05
C PHE A 496 -17.79 -15.14 -12.84
N GLN A 497 -18.06 -15.36 -14.12
CA GLN A 497 -17.18 -16.10 -15.03
C GLN A 497 -16.48 -15.20 -16.04
N ALA A 498 -16.36 -13.89 -15.78
CA ALA A 498 -15.54 -13.05 -16.64
C ALA A 498 -14.09 -13.58 -16.63
N LYS A 499 -13.47 -13.68 -17.81
CA LYS A 499 -12.08 -14.14 -17.91
C LYS A 499 -11.13 -13.09 -17.35
N LEU A 500 -10.19 -13.50 -16.50
CA LEU A 500 -9.15 -12.62 -15.96
C LEU A 500 -7.98 -12.56 -16.94
N GLU A 501 -7.72 -11.38 -17.52
CA GLU A 501 -6.71 -11.22 -18.57
C GLU A 501 -5.38 -10.69 -18.03
N LYS A 502 -5.43 -9.76 -17.07
CA LYS A 502 -4.24 -9.16 -16.44
C LYS A 502 -4.46 -8.91 -14.95
N ILE A 503 -3.37 -9.00 -14.16
CA ILE A 503 -3.38 -8.71 -12.73
C ILE A 503 -2.00 -8.31 -12.19
N PHE A 504 -1.96 -7.33 -11.29
CA PHE A 504 -0.80 -7.07 -10.42
C PHE A 504 -1.20 -6.90 -8.95
N LEU A 505 -0.26 -7.13 -8.04
CA LEU A 505 -0.42 -7.03 -6.59
C LEU A 505 0.41 -5.90 -5.99
N VAL A 506 -0.19 -5.17 -5.05
CA VAL A 506 0.45 -4.09 -4.28
C VAL A 506 0.10 -4.16 -2.79
N PRO A 507 0.95 -3.59 -1.89
CA PRO A 507 0.68 -3.61 -0.46
C PRO A 507 -0.51 -2.72 -0.10
N SER A 508 -1.44 -3.24 0.69
CA SER A 508 -2.66 -2.50 1.07
C SER A 508 -2.39 -1.22 1.85
N ASP A 509 -1.31 -1.18 2.63
CA ASP A 509 -0.91 -0.03 3.46
C ASP A 509 -0.29 1.12 2.64
N THR A 510 -0.36 1.05 1.31
CA THR A 510 -0.10 2.17 0.39
C THR A 510 -1.35 2.94 0.02
N PHE A 511 -2.55 2.38 0.25
CA PHE A 511 -3.82 3.05 0.01
C PHE A 511 -4.24 3.82 1.26
N ASP A 512 -4.73 5.04 1.08
CA ASP A 512 -5.16 5.88 2.19
C ASP A 512 -6.28 5.19 2.99
N ASN A 513 -6.26 5.35 4.31
CA ASN A 513 -7.21 4.76 5.24
C ASN A 513 -7.22 3.23 5.35
N VAL A 514 -6.29 2.53 4.71
CA VAL A 514 -6.15 1.06 4.84
C VAL A 514 -5.09 0.71 5.89
N LYS A 515 -5.53 0.37 7.11
CA LYS A 515 -4.65 0.00 8.24
C LYS A 515 -4.18 -1.46 8.24
N GLY A 516 -4.73 -2.31 7.37
CA GLY A 516 -4.40 -3.73 7.31
C GLY A 516 -3.14 -4.01 6.50
N LYS A 517 -2.55 -5.20 6.70
CA LYS A 517 -1.43 -5.73 5.91
C LYS A 517 -1.92 -6.89 5.06
N PHE A 518 -2.34 -6.61 3.83
CA PHE A 518 -2.85 -7.60 2.89
C PHE A 518 -2.55 -7.17 1.45
N PRO A 519 -2.72 -8.03 0.43
CA PRO A 519 -2.50 -7.62 -0.95
C PRO A 519 -3.79 -6.99 -1.50
N ILE A 520 -3.64 -5.87 -2.19
CA ILE A 520 -4.66 -5.33 -3.10
C ILE A 520 -4.23 -5.70 -4.52
N GLY A 521 -5.16 -6.28 -5.28
CA GLY A 521 -4.97 -6.56 -6.69
C GLY A 521 -5.61 -5.50 -7.57
N PHE A 522 -4.98 -5.16 -8.69
CA PHE A 522 -5.66 -4.57 -9.84
C PHE A 522 -5.95 -5.67 -10.86
N PHE A 523 -7.18 -5.78 -11.33
CA PHE A 523 -7.64 -6.84 -12.20
C PHE A 523 -8.22 -6.26 -13.48
N VAL A 524 -7.91 -6.87 -14.62
CA VAL A 524 -8.56 -6.59 -15.91
C VAL A 524 -9.32 -7.84 -16.35
N TRP A 525 -10.64 -7.74 -16.39
CA TRP A 525 -11.55 -8.82 -16.73
C TRP A 525 -12.23 -8.57 -18.07
N ASN A 526 -12.39 -9.62 -18.86
CA ASN A 526 -13.18 -9.63 -20.06
C ASN A 526 -14.50 -10.39 -19.84
N SER A 527 -15.62 -9.67 -19.71
CA SER A 527 -16.91 -10.31 -19.45
C SER A 527 -17.57 -10.93 -20.68
N SER A 528 -17.01 -10.71 -21.89
CA SER A 528 -17.46 -11.39 -23.11
C SER A 528 -16.98 -12.84 -23.20
N GLN A 529 -15.92 -13.19 -22.45
CA GLN A 529 -15.37 -14.53 -22.37
C GLN A 529 -15.74 -15.16 -21.04
N LYS A 530 -16.27 -16.39 -21.09
CA LYS A 530 -16.67 -17.13 -19.89
C LYS A 530 -15.60 -18.14 -19.50
N GLU A 531 -15.03 -17.94 -18.32
CA GLU A 531 -14.03 -18.82 -17.73
C GLU A 531 -14.26 -18.93 -16.22
N ILE A 532 -14.29 -20.16 -15.71
CA ILE A 532 -14.21 -20.39 -14.26
C ILE A 532 -12.74 -20.24 -13.89
N PHE A 533 -12.42 -19.20 -13.13
CA PHE A 533 -11.06 -18.91 -12.71
C PHE A 533 -10.41 -20.11 -11.98
N LYS A 534 -9.26 -20.56 -12.51
CA LYS A 534 -8.46 -21.65 -11.92
C LYS A 534 -7.19 -21.13 -11.28
N GLU A 535 -6.37 -20.42 -12.05
CA GLU A 535 -5.11 -19.85 -11.61
C GLU A 535 -4.65 -18.71 -12.52
N ILE A 536 -3.76 -17.85 -12.01
CA ILE A 536 -3.05 -16.83 -12.78
C ILE A 536 -1.73 -16.50 -12.12
N VAL A 537 -0.71 -16.14 -12.91
CA VAL A 537 0.54 -15.56 -12.42
C VAL A 537 0.39 -14.04 -12.41
N SER A 538 0.64 -13.42 -11.26
CA SER A 538 0.53 -11.97 -11.06
C SER A 538 1.88 -11.35 -10.75
N ASP A 539 2.13 -10.17 -11.32
CA ASP A 539 3.27 -9.34 -10.96
C ASP A 539 3.09 -8.73 -9.56
N VAL A 540 4.16 -8.64 -8.78
CA VAL A 540 4.14 -8.12 -7.42
C VAL A 540 5.02 -6.88 -7.35
N PHE A 541 4.45 -5.78 -6.88
CA PHE A 541 5.15 -4.51 -6.71
C PHE A 541 5.28 -4.15 -5.23
N GLY A 542 6.41 -3.54 -4.86
CA GLY A 542 6.66 -2.98 -3.53
C GLY A 542 6.02 -1.61 -3.36
N LYS A 543 6.14 -1.03 -2.16
CA LYS A 543 5.51 0.28 -1.84
C LYS A 543 5.95 1.42 -2.77
N ASN A 544 7.13 1.32 -3.36
CA ASN A 544 7.77 2.35 -4.17
C ASN A 544 7.72 2.02 -5.68
N GLN A 545 6.71 1.26 -6.13
CA GLN A 545 6.57 0.77 -7.52
C GLN A 545 7.70 -0.13 -8.04
N ASN A 546 8.63 -0.58 -7.19
CA ASN A 546 9.66 -1.52 -7.60
C ASN A 546 9.05 -2.91 -7.79
N PHE A 547 9.33 -3.54 -8.94
CA PHE A 547 8.97 -4.94 -9.17
C PHE A 547 9.73 -5.83 -8.17
N ILE A 548 9.00 -6.70 -7.45
CA ILE A 548 9.55 -7.62 -6.45
C ILE A 548 9.65 -9.05 -7.00
N GLY A 549 8.77 -9.42 -7.92
CA GLY A 549 8.70 -10.76 -8.47
C GLY A 549 7.28 -11.10 -8.92
N THR A 550 7.01 -12.39 -9.10
CA THR A 550 5.69 -12.89 -9.48
C THR A 550 5.11 -13.77 -8.38
N LYS A 551 3.79 -13.92 -8.38
CA LYS A 551 3.06 -14.82 -7.49
C LYS A 551 1.95 -15.54 -8.24
N THR A 552 1.89 -16.86 -8.08
CA THR A 552 0.76 -17.67 -8.56
C THR A 552 -0.42 -17.52 -7.61
N ILE A 553 -1.59 -17.22 -8.17
CA ILE A 553 -2.85 -17.10 -7.43
C ILE A 553 -3.77 -18.20 -7.93
N SER A 554 -4.12 -19.15 -7.06
CA SER A 554 -5.05 -20.24 -7.40
C SER A 554 -6.44 -20.03 -6.80
N GLY A 555 -7.48 -20.30 -7.60
CA GLY A 555 -8.89 -20.32 -7.20
C GLY A 555 -9.47 -21.72 -7.01
N GLU A 556 -8.82 -22.74 -7.56
CA GLU A 556 -9.05 -24.15 -7.23
C GLU A 556 -8.32 -24.50 -5.92
N LEU A 557 -9.10 -24.48 -4.85
CA LEU A 557 -8.65 -24.85 -3.52
C LEU A 557 -9.19 -26.24 -3.22
N ASP A 558 -8.26 -27.17 -2.97
CA ASP A 558 -8.59 -28.50 -2.48
C ASP A 558 -9.33 -28.45 -1.13
N LYS A 559 -9.58 -29.62 -0.55
CA LYS A 559 -10.07 -29.67 0.83
C LYS A 559 -9.10 -28.85 1.71
N THR A 560 -9.64 -28.10 2.67
CA THR A 560 -8.80 -27.29 3.56
C THR A 560 -8.12 -28.16 4.63
N ILE A 561 -7.04 -27.66 5.22
CA ILE A 561 -6.38 -28.33 6.35
C ILE A 561 -7.34 -28.53 7.55
N ASN A 562 -8.38 -27.70 7.69
CA ASN A 562 -9.42 -27.89 8.70
C ASN A 562 -10.25 -29.17 8.47
N LYS A 563 -10.49 -29.55 7.19
CA LYS A 563 -11.13 -30.84 6.87
C LYS A 563 -10.18 -32.01 7.15
N TRP A 564 -8.87 -31.81 6.94
CA TRP A 564 -7.84 -32.80 7.27
C TRP A 564 -7.79 -33.07 8.78
N ILE A 565 -7.60 -32.06 9.62
CA ILE A 565 -7.49 -32.30 11.07
C ILE A 565 -8.79 -32.85 11.67
N LYS A 566 -9.95 -32.46 11.12
CA LYS A 566 -11.25 -32.96 11.58
C LYS A 566 -11.41 -34.47 11.41
N SER A 567 -10.76 -35.10 10.43
CA SER A 567 -10.81 -36.56 10.26
C SER A 567 -10.10 -37.32 11.39
N PHE A 568 -9.28 -36.63 12.18
CA PHE A 568 -8.57 -37.16 13.35
C PHE A 568 -9.17 -36.68 14.69
N ASN A 569 -10.36 -36.10 14.68
CA ASN A 569 -11.00 -35.64 15.91
C ASN A 569 -11.28 -36.85 16.83
N ASP A 570 -10.85 -36.75 18.08
CA ASP A 570 -10.99 -37.81 19.07
C ASP A 570 -11.63 -37.25 20.35
N THR A 571 -12.90 -37.61 20.56
CA THR A 571 -13.67 -37.19 21.74
C THR A 571 -13.83 -38.32 22.76
N LYS A 572 -13.24 -39.50 22.51
CA LYS A 572 -13.44 -40.71 23.33
C LYS A 572 -12.32 -40.97 24.33
N ASN A 573 -11.18 -40.31 24.17
CA ASN A 573 -9.99 -40.52 25.00
C ASN A 573 -9.73 -39.30 25.89
N PRO A 574 -8.91 -39.46 26.96
CA PRO A 574 -8.56 -38.36 27.84
C PRO A 574 -8.02 -37.17 27.06
N GLN A 575 -8.62 -36.02 27.32
CA GLN A 575 -8.28 -34.75 26.70
C GLN A 575 -7.07 -34.15 27.40
N ILE A 576 -6.07 -33.72 26.62
CA ILE A 576 -4.87 -33.01 27.11
C ILE A 576 -4.84 -31.54 26.69
N GLY A 577 -5.81 -31.12 25.87
CA GLY A 577 -5.97 -29.76 25.40
C GLY A 577 -6.98 -29.64 24.27
N LEU A 578 -7.08 -28.45 23.69
CA LEU A 578 -7.94 -28.09 22.58
C LEU A 578 -7.15 -27.27 21.58
N ILE A 579 -7.43 -27.42 20.29
CA ILE A 579 -6.89 -26.53 19.25
C ILE A 579 -7.99 -25.75 18.57
N VAL A 580 -7.81 -24.43 18.46
CA VAL A 580 -8.78 -23.53 17.82
C VAL A 580 -8.89 -23.83 16.33
N SER A 581 -10.11 -24.04 15.83
CA SER A 581 -10.39 -24.30 14.42
C SER A 581 -10.77 -23.03 13.64
N CYS A 582 -9.93 -21.99 13.73
CA CYS A 582 -10.12 -20.77 12.95
C CYS A 582 -9.93 -21.02 11.45
N ALA A 583 -10.35 -20.07 10.60
CA ALA A 583 -10.17 -20.19 9.15
C ALA A 583 -8.69 -20.47 8.81
N PRO A 584 -8.41 -21.37 7.86
CA PRO A 584 -7.07 -21.89 7.61
C PRO A 584 -6.29 -20.99 6.63
N ASP A 585 -6.05 -19.74 7.01
CA ASP A 585 -5.27 -18.79 6.23
C ASP A 585 -4.42 -17.89 7.14
N PHE A 586 -3.45 -17.18 6.57
CA PHE A 586 -2.55 -16.32 7.32
C PHE A 586 -3.27 -15.18 8.05
N GLN A 587 -4.33 -14.59 7.46
CA GLN A 587 -5.16 -13.57 8.10
C GLN A 587 -5.72 -14.04 9.46
N HIS A 588 -6.19 -15.28 9.53
CA HIS A 588 -6.83 -15.83 10.73
C HIS A 588 -5.89 -16.63 11.63
N ASN A 589 -4.64 -16.88 11.20
CA ASN A 589 -3.62 -17.59 12.00
C ASN A 589 -3.30 -16.91 13.33
N ILE A 590 -3.56 -15.60 13.49
CA ILE A 590 -3.43 -14.91 14.78
C ILE A 590 -4.37 -15.48 15.86
N GLN A 591 -5.46 -16.14 15.45
CA GLN A 591 -6.45 -16.75 16.34
C GLN A 591 -6.11 -18.20 16.70
N LEU A 592 -5.16 -18.82 15.97
CA LEU A 592 -4.74 -20.20 16.22
C LEU A 592 -3.97 -20.29 17.53
N ALA A 593 -4.52 -21.07 18.46
CA ALA A 593 -3.96 -21.32 19.78
C ALA A 593 -4.32 -22.74 20.25
N ILE A 594 -3.52 -23.25 21.18
CA ILE A 594 -3.84 -24.43 21.99
C ILE A 594 -4.36 -23.94 23.33
N LEU A 595 -5.49 -24.49 23.79
CA LEU A 595 -6.22 -24.07 24.97
C LEU A 595 -6.37 -25.23 25.95
N SER A 596 -6.40 -24.92 27.24
CA SER A 596 -6.75 -25.90 28.29
C SER A 596 -8.26 -26.06 28.46
N ASN A 597 -9.04 -25.01 28.18
CA ASN A 597 -10.50 -24.98 28.34
C ASN A 597 -11.23 -24.59 27.05
N GLN A 598 -12.44 -25.12 26.88
CA GLN A 598 -13.31 -24.82 25.75
C GLN A 598 -13.75 -23.36 25.77
N GLN A 599 -13.71 -22.73 24.60
CA GLN A 599 -14.31 -21.42 24.33
C GLN A 599 -15.56 -21.61 23.46
N GLU A 600 -16.41 -20.57 23.33
CA GLU A 600 -17.57 -20.57 22.41
C GLU A 600 -17.19 -20.81 20.93
N ARG A 601 -15.90 -20.73 20.59
CA ARG A 601 -15.37 -21.03 19.26
C ARG A 601 -15.25 -22.54 19.01
N TYR A 602 -15.42 -22.96 17.76
CA TYR A 602 -15.16 -24.34 17.34
C TYR A 602 -13.70 -24.73 17.63
N CYS A 603 -13.50 -25.80 18.41
CA CYS A 603 -12.19 -26.35 18.75
C CYS A 603 -12.18 -27.87 18.49
N PHE A 604 -11.01 -28.43 18.20
CA PHE A 604 -10.80 -29.88 18.14
C PHE A 604 -10.12 -30.37 19.41
N HIS A 605 -10.53 -31.54 19.90
CA HIS A 605 -9.94 -32.16 21.08
C HIS A 605 -8.53 -32.66 20.76
N ILE A 606 -7.59 -32.40 21.67
CA ILE A 606 -6.25 -32.98 21.61
C ILE A 606 -6.21 -34.15 22.59
N THR A 607 -5.85 -35.32 22.07
CA THR A 607 -5.63 -36.55 22.84
C THR A 607 -4.30 -37.15 22.44
N ALA A 608 -3.87 -38.21 23.11
CA ALA A 608 -2.69 -38.96 22.68
C ALA A 608 -2.80 -39.46 21.22
N ASN A 609 -4.01 -39.79 20.74
CA ASN A 609 -4.24 -40.39 19.41
C ASN A 609 -4.01 -39.42 18.26
N ASN A 610 -4.25 -38.13 18.49
CA ASN A 610 -4.13 -37.11 17.45
C ASN A 610 -3.03 -36.08 17.72
N LEU A 611 -2.28 -36.18 18.81
CA LEU A 611 -1.25 -35.21 19.19
C LEU A 611 -0.26 -34.88 18.06
N ILE A 612 0.23 -35.87 17.32
CA ILE A 612 1.12 -35.63 16.18
C ILE A 612 0.42 -34.86 15.05
N LYS A 613 -0.80 -35.24 14.71
CA LYS A 613 -1.56 -34.59 13.63
C LYS A 613 -1.91 -33.15 14.01
N THR A 614 -2.25 -32.92 15.28
CA THR A 614 -2.46 -31.60 15.85
C THR A 614 -1.18 -30.77 15.88
N SER A 615 -0.03 -31.39 16.16
CA SER A 615 1.27 -30.70 16.15
C SER A 615 1.67 -30.27 14.74
N ILE A 616 1.46 -31.12 13.73
CA ILE A 616 1.63 -30.76 12.32
C ILE A 616 0.69 -29.59 11.98
N TYR A 617 -0.61 -29.71 12.27
CA TYR A 617 -1.60 -28.66 12.03
C TYR A 617 -1.18 -27.31 12.62
N TYR A 618 -0.63 -27.32 13.84
CA TYR A 618 -0.16 -26.13 14.51
C TYR A 618 1.12 -25.57 13.87
N ALA A 619 2.15 -26.41 13.71
CA ALA A 619 3.46 -26.01 13.20
C ALA A 619 3.36 -25.46 11.77
N VAL A 620 2.73 -26.18 10.84
CA VAL A 620 2.64 -25.74 9.43
C VAL A 620 1.96 -24.38 9.27
N ARG A 621 1.03 -24.04 10.17
CA ARG A 621 0.34 -22.74 10.17
C ARG A 621 1.12 -21.62 10.88
N LYS A 622 2.24 -21.91 11.54
CA LYS A 622 2.95 -20.96 12.41
C LYS A 622 4.42 -20.75 12.04
N VAL A 623 5.09 -21.72 11.41
CA VAL A 623 6.52 -21.59 11.07
C VAL A 623 6.78 -20.58 9.96
N ILE A 624 5.86 -20.46 8.98
CA ILE A 624 5.95 -19.42 7.95
C ILE A 624 5.38 -18.11 8.51
N PRO A 625 6.15 -17.00 8.51
CA PRO A 625 5.65 -15.72 8.95
C PRO A 625 4.53 -15.17 8.06
N ALA A 626 3.52 -14.56 8.68
CA ALA A 626 2.51 -13.80 7.95
C ALA A 626 3.15 -12.52 7.39
N THR A 627 3.00 -12.32 6.09
CA THR A 627 3.37 -11.12 5.35
C THR A 627 2.12 -10.49 4.74
N TRP A 628 2.24 -9.27 4.23
CA TRP A 628 1.11 -8.68 3.49
C TRP A 628 0.77 -9.50 2.24
N LEU A 629 1.75 -10.20 1.63
CA LEU A 629 1.58 -10.91 0.38
C LEU A 629 0.90 -12.27 0.55
N ASN A 630 1.19 -12.99 1.65
CA ASN A 630 0.61 -14.31 1.92
C ASN A 630 -0.67 -14.27 2.77
N ASP A 631 -1.16 -13.08 3.15
CA ASP A 631 -2.34 -12.90 4.01
C ASP A 631 -3.59 -13.69 3.57
N ARG A 632 -3.72 -14.01 2.28
CA ARG A 632 -4.86 -14.76 1.71
C ARG A 632 -4.55 -16.22 1.35
N ASP A 633 -3.31 -16.67 1.51
CA ASP A 633 -2.91 -18.02 1.14
C ASP A 633 -3.59 -19.04 2.07
N GLN A 634 -4.18 -20.06 1.47
CA GLN A 634 -5.00 -21.05 2.16
C GLN A 634 -4.17 -22.29 2.47
N PHE A 635 -4.25 -22.77 3.72
CA PHE A 635 -3.67 -24.04 4.11
C PHE A 635 -4.59 -25.20 3.69
N LEU A 636 -4.03 -26.12 2.92
CA LEU A 636 -4.76 -27.18 2.24
C LEU A 636 -4.62 -28.54 2.95
N TYR A 637 -5.45 -29.48 2.51
CA TYR A 637 -5.36 -30.89 2.86
C TYR A 637 -4.08 -31.44 2.20
N PRO A 638 -3.15 -32.02 2.96
CA PRO A 638 -1.86 -32.44 2.43
C PRO A 638 -1.95 -33.71 1.60
N ASN A 639 -0.94 -33.95 0.77
CA ASN A 639 -0.69 -35.28 0.20
C ASN A 639 -0.26 -36.28 1.30
N ASP A 640 -0.05 -37.54 0.95
CA ASP A 640 0.24 -38.60 1.94
C ASP A 640 1.72 -38.71 2.34
N GLY A 641 2.62 -37.89 1.80
CA GLY A 641 4.06 -37.94 2.06
C GLY A 641 4.44 -37.78 3.54
N TRP A 642 3.77 -36.86 4.25
CA TRP A 642 4.02 -36.61 5.68
C TRP A 642 3.78 -37.84 6.58
N LYS A 643 2.98 -38.82 6.14
CA LYS A 643 2.65 -40.01 6.96
C LYS A 643 3.89 -40.86 7.26
N LYS A 644 4.85 -40.89 6.34
CA LYS A 644 6.09 -41.69 6.46
C LYS A 644 7.28 -40.86 6.95
N ASP A 645 7.21 -39.53 6.87
CA ASP A 645 8.26 -38.64 7.36
C ASP A 645 8.14 -38.45 8.89
N ILE A 646 8.72 -39.41 9.63
CA ILE A 646 8.71 -39.40 11.10
C ILE A 646 9.54 -38.24 11.67
N GLU A 647 10.60 -37.82 10.97
CA GLU A 647 11.42 -36.68 11.37
C GLU A 647 10.58 -35.39 11.33
N PHE A 648 9.91 -35.10 10.22
CA PHE A 648 9.00 -33.95 10.09
C PHE A 648 7.89 -33.97 11.16
N GLN A 649 7.32 -35.14 11.45
CA GLN A 649 6.29 -35.29 12.49
C GLN A 649 6.83 -34.90 13.88
N ASN A 650 8.04 -35.34 14.21
CA ASN A 650 8.67 -35.06 15.50
C ASN A 650 9.20 -33.61 15.58
N ASP A 651 9.67 -33.05 14.48
CA ASP A 651 10.05 -31.64 14.37
C ASP A 651 8.83 -30.72 14.59
N CYS A 652 7.68 -31.04 13.99
CA CYS A 652 6.42 -30.34 14.25
C CYS A 652 5.98 -30.44 15.72
N LEU A 653 6.18 -31.58 16.38
CA LEU A 653 5.91 -31.76 17.81
C LEU A 653 6.82 -30.88 18.67
N ALA A 654 8.13 -30.91 18.42
CA ALA A 654 9.10 -30.09 19.13
C ALA A 654 8.79 -28.59 18.99
N TYR A 655 8.50 -28.12 17.77
CA TYR A 655 8.09 -26.74 17.54
C TYR A 655 6.83 -26.37 18.33
N THR A 656 5.79 -27.23 18.29
CA THR A 656 4.52 -26.98 18.98
C THR A 656 4.68 -26.88 20.50
N LEU A 657 5.54 -27.70 21.11
CA LEU A 657 5.77 -27.71 22.56
C LEU A 657 6.30 -26.36 23.10
N PHE A 658 7.14 -25.68 22.32
CA PHE A 658 7.82 -24.45 22.75
C PHE A 658 7.34 -23.18 22.02
N SER A 659 6.21 -23.26 21.29
CA SER A 659 5.59 -22.10 20.63
C SER A 659 4.12 -21.86 21.00
N ASN A 660 3.49 -22.78 21.74
CA ASN A 660 2.11 -22.63 22.21
C ASN A 660 1.96 -21.62 23.38
N ASN A 661 0.71 -21.31 23.73
CA ASN A 661 0.35 -20.33 24.78
C ASN A 661 -0.49 -20.94 25.92
N ILE A 662 -0.28 -22.22 26.23
CA ILE A 662 -0.94 -22.87 27.37
C ILE A 662 -0.56 -22.14 28.65
N GLN A 663 -1.47 -22.06 29.62
CA GLN A 663 -1.23 -21.47 30.94
C GLN A 663 -1.74 -22.45 31.98
N SER A 664 -0.92 -22.77 32.99
CA SER A 664 -1.27 -23.76 34.01
C SER A 664 -2.45 -23.32 34.88
N LYS A 665 -2.76 -22.02 34.94
CA LYS A 665 -3.90 -21.50 35.70
C LYS A 665 -5.27 -21.97 35.18
N PHE A 666 -5.32 -22.50 33.96
CA PHE A 666 -6.55 -22.96 33.33
C PHE A 666 -6.76 -24.48 33.42
N GLY A 667 -5.87 -25.21 34.09
CA GLY A 667 -5.96 -26.66 34.28
C GLY A 667 -4.60 -27.34 34.31
N VAL A 668 -4.60 -28.66 34.47
CA VAL A 668 -3.37 -29.47 34.54
C VAL A 668 -2.52 -29.24 33.29
N ASN A 669 -1.23 -28.94 33.50
CA ASN A 669 -0.29 -28.75 32.41
C ASN A 669 0.25 -30.10 31.91
N HIS A 670 -0.35 -30.62 30.85
CA HIS A 670 0.09 -31.87 30.22
C HIS A 670 1.29 -31.73 29.28
N TRP A 671 1.83 -30.53 29.09
CA TRP A 671 2.72 -30.18 27.97
C TRP A 671 4.19 -30.00 28.38
N ILE A 672 4.54 -30.33 29.62
CA ILE A 672 5.94 -30.33 30.10
C ILE A 672 6.66 -31.56 29.51
N PRO A 673 7.69 -31.40 28.66
CA PRO A 673 8.33 -32.52 27.98
C PRO A 673 9.58 -33.04 28.71
N PHE A 674 9.76 -32.66 29.97
CA PHE A 674 10.91 -33.02 30.80
C PHE A 674 10.47 -33.83 32.01
N THR A 675 11.37 -34.66 32.52
CA THR A 675 11.23 -35.23 33.86
C THR A 675 11.61 -34.20 34.93
N GLU A 676 11.12 -34.40 36.16
CA GLU A 676 11.48 -33.58 37.31
C GLU A 676 13.00 -33.55 37.54
N GLN A 677 13.69 -34.67 37.30
CA GLN A 677 15.14 -34.79 37.44
C GLN A 677 15.90 -33.98 36.37
N GLU A 678 15.44 -33.98 35.12
CA GLU A 678 16.11 -33.24 34.04
C GLU A 678 16.14 -31.74 34.27
N VAL A 679 15.16 -31.19 34.98
CA VAL A 679 15.03 -29.75 35.24
C VAL A 679 15.22 -29.35 36.70
N ASN A 680 15.62 -30.30 37.56
CA ASN A 680 15.73 -30.12 39.01
C ASN A 680 14.46 -29.48 39.61
N ALA A 681 13.30 -30.01 39.25
CA ALA A 681 12.02 -29.52 39.75
C ALA A 681 11.96 -29.67 41.28
N LYS A 682 11.37 -28.66 41.94
CA LYS A 682 11.28 -28.62 43.41
C LYS A 682 10.29 -29.62 43.99
N GLU A 683 9.28 -30.01 43.20
CA GLU A 683 8.25 -30.97 43.56
C GLU A 683 7.88 -31.80 42.33
N LYS A 684 7.01 -32.80 42.54
CA LYS A 684 6.47 -33.65 41.48
C LYS A 684 5.57 -32.86 40.52
N PHE A 685 5.65 -33.15 39.22
CA PHE A 685 4.68 -32.62 38.26
C PHE A 685 3.31 -33.29 38.42
N GLU A 686 2.25 -32.51 38.24
CA GLU A 686 0.86 -33.02 38.24
C GLU A 686 0.60 -33.96 37.04
N SER A 687 1.35 -33.81 35.95
CA SER A 687 1.24 -34.65 34.77
C SER A 687 2.59 -34.93 34.12
N ASN A 688 2.92 -36.21 33.98
CA ASN A 688 4.05 -36.71 33.19
C ASN A 688 3.63 -37.19 31.78
N PHE A 689 2.47 -36.73 31.29
CA PHE A 689 1.90 -37.14 30.01
C PHE A 689 2.88 -36.99 28.84
N MET A 690 3.40 -35.79 28.58
CA MET A 690 4.21 -35.53 27.39
C MET A 690 5.54 -36.29 27.43
N THR A 691 6.20 -36.33 28.58
CA THR A 691 7.42 -37.13 28.77
C THR A 691 7.17 -38.62 28.55
N ASN A 692 6.03 -39.16 29.01
CA ASN A 692 5.65 -40.54 28.74
C ASN A 692 5.30 -40.77 27.27
N PHE A 693 4.64 -39.83 26.61
CA PHE A 693 4.33 -39.88 25.18
C PHE A 693 5.61 -39.91 24.33
N ILE A 694 6.57 -39.04 24.62
CA ILE A 694 7.86 -38.96 23.91
C ILE A 694 8.67 -40.25 24.11
N ASN A 695 8.64 -40.83 25.31
CA ASN A 695 9.40 -42.04 25.64
C ASN A 695 8.68 -43.35 25.30
N GLY A 696 7.51 -43.33 24.66
CA GLY A 696 6.76 -44.55 24.32
C GLY A 696 6.18 -45.29 25.53
N LYS A 697 5.98 -44.60 26.67
CA LYS A 697 5.58 -45.19 27.97
C LYS A 697 4.08 -45.07 28.28
N LEU A 698 3.25 -44.55 27.36
CA LEU A 698 1.81 -44.50 27.58
C LEU A 698 1.21 -45.92 27.55
N LYS A 699 0.47 -46.29 28.60
CA LYS A 699 -0.18 -47.60 28.68
C LYS A 699 -1.37 -47.64 27.72
N VAL A 700 -1.42 -48.65 26.85
CA VAL A 700 -2.62 -48.96 26.06
C VAL A 700 -3.59 -49.70 27.00
N GLU A 701 -4.71 -49.08 27.36
CA GLU A 701 -5.81 -49.83 27.96
C GLU A 701 -6.43 -50.72 26.89
N ASN A 702 -6.12 -52.02 26.94
CA ASN A 702 -6.80 -53.04 26.16
C ASN A 702 -8.31 -52.96 26.44
N ARG A 703 -9.08 -52.39 25.50
CA ARG A 703 -10.52 -52.60 25.49
C ARG A 703 -10.75 -54.10 25.34
N LYS A 704 -11.48 -54.68 26.30
CA LYS A 704 -11.99 -56.05 26.25
C LYS A 704 -12.56 -56.32 24.85
N ILE A 705 -11.94 -57.27 24.15
CA ILE A 705 -12.48 -57.85 22.94
C ILE A 705 -13.74 -58.62 23.37
N ASP A 706 -14.92 -58.08 23.07
CA ASP A 706 -16.15 -58.85 23.13
C ASP A 706 -16.12 -59.87 21.98
N LEU A 707 -15.94 -61.13 22.37
CA LEU A 707 -15.67 -62.30 21.54
C LEU A 707 -16.90 -62.84 20.78
N PHE A 708 -17.97 -62.06 20.62
CA PHE A 708 -19.18 -62.49 19.92
C PHE A 708 -19.90 -61.32 19.26
N HIS A 709 -19.87 -61.21 17.91
CA HIS A 709 -21.07 -61.04 17.07
C HIS A 709 -20.75 -61.10 15.56
N ASN A 710 -21.71 -61.70 14.86
CA ASN A 710 -21.65 -62.39 13.58
C ASN A 710 -21.66 -61.52 12.31
N GLN A 711 -21.33 -62.23 11.23
CA GLN A 711 -21.33 -61.92 9.80
C GLN A 711 -22.63 -61.30 9.24
N ASN A 712 -22.45 -60.60 8.10
CA ASN A 712 -23.41 -60.22 7.03
C ASN A 712 -24.10 -58.84 7.09
N ASN A 713 -23.60 -57.90 6.27
CA ASN A 713 -24.36 -57.30 5.16
C ASN A 713 -23.50 -56.31 4.33
N GLU A 714 -23.52 -56.53 3.01
CA GLU A 714 -22.84 -55.76 1.96
C GLU A 714 -23.60 -54.48 1.60
N PHE A 715 -22.90 -53.34 1.46
CA PHE A 715 -23.26 -52.22 0.57
C PHE A 715 -21.99 -51.47 0.10
N PRO A 716 -21.94 -50.97 -1.15
CA PRO A 716 -20.70 -50.53 -1.79
C PRO A 716 -20.49 -49.01 -1.63
N PHE A 717 -19.67 -48.65 -0.66
CA PHE A 717 -18.84 -47.44 -0.70
C PHE A 717 -17.44 -47.86 -0.21
N PRO A 718 -16.33 -47.32 -0.75
CA PRO A 718 -15.01 -47.60 -0.22
C PRO A 718 -14.90 -46.93 1.16
N SER A 719 -15.37 -47.64 2.17
CA SER A 719 -15.03 -47.39 3.55
C SER A 719 -13.65 -47.98 3.77
N THR A 720 -12.61 -47.19 3.48
CA THR A 720 -11.31 -47.41 4.14
C THR A 720 -11.44 -46.95 5.59
N ARG A 721 -12.31 -47.63 6.36
CA ARG A 721 -12.07 -47.88 7.77
C ARG A 721 -11.02 -48.99 7.78
N GLU A 722 -9.76 -48.61 7.58
CA GLU A 722 -8.68 -49.45 8.06
C GLU A 722 -8.94 -49.67 9.55
N ALA A 723 -9.03 -50.95 9.91
CA ALA A 723 -9.18 -51.40 11.28
C ALA A 723 -8.14 -50.67 12.14
N GLY A 724 -8.65 -49.93 13.13
CA GLY A 724 -7.83 -49.16 14.06
C GLY A 724 -6.96 -50.09 14.88
N VAL A 725 -5.71 -50.25 14.44
CA VAL A 725 -4.61 -50.56 15.35
C VAL A 725 -4.24 -49.24 16.02
N VAL A 726 -4.62 -49.12 17.28
CA VAL A 726 -4.12 -48.07 18.18
C VAL A 726 -2.62 -48.31 18.36
N ASN A 727 -1.79 -47.60 17.60
CA ASN A 727 -0.36 -47.54 17.81
C ASN A 727 0.02 -46.10 18.22
N HIS A 728 -0.04 -45.80 19.52
CA HIS A 728 1.10 -45.04 20.03
C HIS A 728 2.26 -46.01 19.89
N SER A 729 3.28 -45.69 19.09
CA SER A 729 4.47 -46.53 19.09
C SER A 729 4.94 -46.65 20.53
N SER A 730 5.07 -47.88 21.03
CA SER A 730 5.79 -48.16 22.28
C SER A 730 7.26 -47.75 22.19
N GLU A 731 7.71 -47.39 20.99
CA GLU A 731 9.04 -46.88 20.70
C GLU A 731 9.18 -45.41 21.09
N LYS A 732 10.32 -45.11 21.72
CA LYS A 732 10.77 -43.76 22.03
C LYS A 732 10.93 -42.96 20.74
N ARG A 733 10.39 -41.73 20.72
CA ARG A 733 10.53 -40.82 19.58
C ARG A 733 11.98 -40.36 19.41
N GLN A 734 12.40 -40.25 18.16
CA GLN A 734 13.71 -39.73 17.77
C GLN A 734 13.52 -38.36 17.12
N PHE A 735 14.22 -37.36 17.65
CA PHE A 735 14.16 -35.98 17.16
C PHE A 735 15.38 -35.69 16.31
N SER A 736 15.21 -34.78 15.34
CA SER A 736 16.34 -34.25 14.58
C SER A 736 17.33 -33.47 15.46
N ASP A 737 18.48 -33.11 14.89
CA ASP A 737 19.46 -32.28 15.56
C ASP A 737 18.88 -30.90 15.94
N GLU A 738 18.11 -30.27 15.04
CA GLU A 738 17.47 -28.98 15.29
C GLU A 738 16.40 -29.08 16.39
N ALA A 739 15.55 -30.10 16.35
CA ALA A 739 14.55 -30.33 17.40
C ALA A 739 15.22 -30.65 18.74
N THR A 740 16.32 -31.41 18.73
CA THR A 740 17.12 -31.72 19.92
C THR A 740 17.76 -30.46 20.51
N ALA A 741 18.25 -29.55 19.67
CA ALA A 741 18.78 -28.26 20.10
C ALA A 741 17.71 -27.40 20.79
N VAL A 742 16.48 -27.38 20.25
CA VAL A 742 15.32 -26.73 20.90
C VAL A 742 15.04 -27.34 22.29
N PHE A 743 15.00 -28.67 22.41
CA PHE A 743 14.81 -29.33 23.72
C PHE A 743 15.92 -28.98 24.70
N ASN A 744 17.18 -28.94 24.26
CA ASN A 744 18.31 -28.61 25.12
C ASN A 744 18.23 -27.15 25.61
N ALA A 745 17.98 -26.19 24.71
CA ALA A 745 17.81 -24.78 25.07
C ALA A 745 16.64 -24.58 26.04
N ALA A 746 15.50 -25.23 25.78
CA ALA A 746 14.35 -25.18 26.67
C ALA A 746 14.63 -25.85 28.03
N ARG A 747 15.36 -26.98 28.07
CA ARG A 747 15.72 -27.64 29.33
C ARG A 747 16.52 -26.72 30.25
N GLU A 748 17.50 -25.99 29.70
CA GLU A 748 18.28 -25.01 30.47
C GLU A 748 17.42 -23.85 30.98
N LEU A 749 16.45 -23.38 30.19
CA LEU A 749 15.48 -22.38 30.63
C LEU A 749 14.60 -22.90 31.79
N TRP A 750 14.12 -24.15 31.73
CA TRP A 750 13.34 -24.76 32.80
C TRP A 750 14.18 -24.98 34.07
N LYS A 751 15.42 -25.45 33.95
CA LYS A 751 16.35 -25.54 35.09
C LYS A 751 16.54 -24.18 35.76
N TYR A 752 16.75 -23.13 34.95
CA TYR A 752 16.91 -21.78 35.48
C TYR A 752 15.64 -21.28 36.18
N TYR A 753 14.47 -21.55 35.62
CA TYR A 753 13.20 -21.28 36.28
C TYR A 753 13.09 -22.00 37.63
N HIS A 754 13.30 -23.32 37.70
CA HIS A 754 13.19 -24.07 38.94
C HIS A 754 14.26 -23.71 40.00
N SER A 755 15.35 -23.06 39.60
CA SER A 755 16.35 -22.52 40.54
C SER A 755 15.83 -21.30 41.34
N GLN A 756 14.78 -20.62 40.86
CA GLN A 756 14.22 -19.43 41.51
C GLN A 756 13.51 -19.77 42.83
N LYS A 757 13.44 -18.82 43.78
CA LYS A 757 12.94 -19.08 45.15
C LYS A 757 11.49 -19.59 45.19
N VAL A 758 10.58 -18.88 44.53
CA VAL A 758 9.15 -19.20 44.49
C VAL A 758 8.75 -19.44 43.05
N VAL A 759 8.33 -20.67 42.75
CA VAL A 759 7.97 -21.11 41.40
C VAL A 759 6.70 -21.95 41.44
N ASN A 760 5.93 -21.87 40.37
CA ASN A 760 4.88 -22.84 40.11
C ASN A 760 5.51 -24.06 39.44
N VAL A 761 5.51 -25.19 40.13
CA VAL A 761 6.18 -26.41 39.64
C VAL A 761 5.56 -26.93 38.34
N ASN A 762 4.28 -26.65 38.09
CA ASN A 762 3.57 -27.04 36.87
C ASN A 762 3.58 -25.94 35.78
N ALA A 763 4.48 -24.96 35.87
CA ALA A 763 4.55 -23.85 34.92
C ALA A 763 4.71 -24.33 33.47
N SER A 764 3.90 -23.75 32.59
CA SER A 764 4.07 -23.86 31.13
C SER A 764 5.16 -22.91 30.64
N PHE A 765 5.52 -23.02 29.35
CA PHE A 765 6.41 -22.05 28.72
C PHE A 765 5.90 -20.60 28.86
N TYR A 766 4.59 -20.39 28.72
CA TYR A 766 3.97 -19.08 28.87
C TYR A 766 4.15 -18.57 30.30
N ASP A 767 3.93 -19.41 31.30
CA ASP A 767 4.02 -19.04 32.72
C ASP A 767 5.48 -18.68 33.10
N ILE A 768 6.46 -19.42 32.56
CA ILE A 768 7.89 -19.11 32.73
C ILE A 768 8.22 -17.74 32.13
N ARG A 769 7.75 -17.46 30.91
CA ARG A 769 7.93 -16.14 30.28
C ARG A 769 7.26 -15.03 31.09
N GLU A 770 6.05 -15.26 31.57
CA GLU A 770 5.31 -14.31 32.39
C GLU A 770 6.06 -13.99 33.69
N TYR A 771 6.64 -15.01 34.34
CA TYR A 771 7.43 -14.85 35.56
C TYR A 771 8.60 -13.86 35.38
N PHE A 772 9.40 -14.03 34.32
CA PHE A 772 10.59 -13.21 34.11
C PHE A 772 10.29 -11.87 33.42
N GLN A 773 9.30 -11.82 32.53
CA GLN A 773 8.99 -10.61 31.77
C GLN A 773 8.04 -9.69 32.55
N GLY A 774 7.23 -10.23 33.46
CA GLY A 774 6.20 -9.47 34.16
C GLY A 774 5.13 -8.91 33.23
N ARG A 775 4.24 -8.07 33.78
CA ARG A 775 3.18 -7.38 33.05
C ARG A 775 3.32 -5.86 33.20
N ASN A 776 2.84 -5.12 32.20
CA ASN A 776 2.68 -3.68 32.28
C ASN A 776 1.39 -3.27 33.01
N GLU A 777 1.19 -1.96 33.21
CA GLU A 777 0.01 -1.37 33.86
C GLU A 777 -1.33 -1.77 33.21
N LYS A 778 -1.31 -2.11 31.91
CA LYS A 778 -2.50 -2.57 31.16
C LYS A 778 -2.69 -4.10 31.25
N GLY A 779 -1.94 -4.78 32.10
CA GLY A 779 -2.00 -6.23 32.29
C GLY A 779 -1.43 -7.04 31.12
N ARG A 780 -0.70 -6.44 30.16
CA ARG A 780 -0.06 -7.17 29.07
C ARG A 780 1.35 -7.59 29.47
N MET A 781 1.74 -8.81 29.12
CA MET A 781 3.11 -9.31 29.36
C MET A 781 4.12 -8.42 28.63
N ASN A 782 5.21 -8.05 29.29
CA ASN A 782 6.25 -7.22 28.68
C ASN A 782 7.00 -8.00 27.60
N ALA A 783 7.55 -7.28 26.60
CA ALA A 783 8.33 -7.90 25.54
C ALA A 783 9.76 -8.30 25.96
N LYS A 784 10.29 -7.63 27.00
CA LYS A 784 11.65 -7.80 27.52
C LYS A 784 11.61 -8.08 29.02
N SER A 785 12.67 -8.70 29.53
CA SER A 785 12.94 -8.88 30.95
C SER A 785 14.18 -8.07 31.36
N THR A 786 14.30 -7.74 32.64
CA THR A 786 15.54 -7.20 33.23
C THR A 786 16.49 -8.31 33.69
N ASP A 787 16.04 -9.56 33.74
CA ASP A 787 16.86 -10.71 34.06
C ASP A 787 17.74 -11.08 32.85
N LYS A 788 19.05 -10.82 32.99
CA LYS A 788 20.03 -11.06 31.93
C LYS A 788 20.17 -12.54 31.59
N LYS A 789 20.13 -13.44 32.59
CA LYS A 789 20.34 -14.87 32.34
C LYS A 789 19.11 -15.49 31.66
N TYR A 790 17.92 -15.13 32.10
CA TYR A 790 16.69 -15.48 31.39
C TYR A 790 16.73 -14.97 29.94
N THR A 791 17.15 -13.71 29.72
CA THR A 791 17.20 -13.11 28.38
C THR A 791 18.13 -13.90 27.45
N GLU A 792 19.32 -14.29 27.92
CA GLU A 792 20.23 -15.17 27.17
C GLU A 792 19.59 -16.52 26.81
N LEU A 793 18.94 -17.18 27.79
CA LEU A 793 18.32 -18.49 27.60
C LEU A 793 17.10 -18.47 26.67
N ILE A 794 16.24 -17.47 26.79
CA ILE A 794 15.05 -17.33 25.94
C ILE A 794 15.43 -16.94 24.51
N ASP A 795 16.47 -16.14 24.32
CA ASP A 795 16.94 -15.77 23.00
C ASP A 795 17.60 -16.97 22.30
N ASN A 796 18.40 -17.77 23.02
CA ASN A 796 18.91 -19.05 22.51
C ASN A 796 17.76 -20.02 22.11
N LEU A 797 16.71 -20.13 22.93
CA LEU A 797 15.55 -20.95 22.58
C LEU A 797 14.82 -20.43 21.33
N ARG A 798 14.66 -19.11 21.19
CA ARG A 798 14.03 -18.49 20.01
C ARG A 798 14.85 -18.70 18.74
N GLU A 799 16.17 -18.59 18.83
CA GLU A 799 17.08 -18.85 17.71
C GLU A 799 16.94 -20.30 17.22
N ASN A 800 17.01 -21.28 18.13
CA ASN A 800 16.84 -22.69 17.77
C ASN A 800 15.43 -22.99 17.22
N LEU A 801 14.39 -22.31 17.73
CA LEU A 801 13.04 -22.42 17.18
C LEU A 801 12.94 -21.87 15.75
N ASN A 802 13.68 -20.81 15.42
CA ASN A 802 13.74 -20.27 14.06
C ASN A 802 14.45 -21.24 13.12
N LEU A 803 15.58 -21.84 13.54
CA LEU A 803 16.28 -22.85 12.74
C LEU A 803 15.40 -24.08 12.48
N LEU A 804 14.67 -24.55 13.50
CA LEU A 804 13.70 -25.63 13.34
C LEU A 804 12.55 -25.23 12.40
N ALA A 805 12.07 -23.98 12.48
CA ALA A 805 11.04 -23.46 11.58
C ALA A 805 11.51 -23.41 10.12
N GLU A 806 12.75 -22.97 9.88
CA GLU A 806 13.40 -22.96 8.55
C GLU A 806 13.49 -24.36 7.97
N LYS A 807 13.78 -25.38 8.79
CA LYS A 807 13.78 -26.78 8.38
C LYS A 807 12.38 -27.32 8.02
N ILE A 808 11.36 -26.95 8.81
CA ILE A 808 9.97 -27.39 8.58
C ILE A 808 9.39 -26.73 7.31
N ALA A 809 9.77 -25.49 7.00
CA ALA A 809 9.12 -24.69 5.96
C ALA A 809 9.10 -25.33 4.56
N PRO A 810 10.20 -25.90 4.01
CA PRO A 810 10.17 -26.58 2.71
C PRO A 810 9.18 -27.76 2.65
N LYS A 811 9.04 -28.50 3.75
CA LYS A 811 8.13 -29.66 3.85
C LYS A 811 6.65 -29.28 3.72
N ILE A 812 6.31 -28.04 4.06
CA ILE A 812 4.93 -27.52 3.92
C ILE A 812 4.52 -27.50 2.44
N TYR A 813 5.43 -27.12 1.55
CA TYR A 813 5.21 -27.14 0.11
C TYR A 813 5.33 -28.56 -0.46
N GLU A 814 6.33 -29.35 -0.01
CA GLU A 814 6.50 -30.76 -0.41
C GLU A 814 5.23 -31.59 -0.15
N TYR A 815 4.57 -31.37 0.99
CA TYR A 815 3.34 -32.07 1.38
C TYR A 815 2.06 -31.33 1.00
N GLU A 816 2.15 -30.27 0.19
CA GLU A 816 1.01 -29.51 -0.34
C GLU A 816 0.10 -28.91 0.74
N PHE A 817 0.63 -28.65 1.93
CA PHE A 817 -0.07 -27.84 2.93
C PHE A 817 -0.24 -26.38 2.44
N LEU A 818 0.65 -25.91 1.57
CA LEU A 818 0.55 -24.67 0.79
C LEU A 818 0.94 -24.94 -0.66
N LYS A 819 0.35 -24.19 -1.60
CA LYS A 819 0.81 -24.15 -2.99
C LYS A 819 1.98 -23.17 -3.13
N GLN A 820 2.91 -23.47 -4.03
CA GLN A 820 4.05 -22.59 -4.35
C GLN A 820 3.61 -21.33 -5.09
#